data_AF-A0A1I2V8S8-F1
#
_entry.id   AF-A0A1I2V8S8-F1
#
_cell.length_a   1.000
_cell.length_b   1.000
_cell.length_c   1.000
_cell.angle_alpha   90.00
_cell.angle_beta   90.00
_cell.angle_gamma   90.00
#
_symmetry.space_group_name_H-M   'P 1'
#
loop_
_entity.id
_entity.type
_entity.pdbx_description
1 polymer ?
#
loop_
_entity_poly.entity_id
_entity_poly.type
_entity_poly.pdbx_seq_one_letter_code
_entity_poly.pdbx_strand_id
1 'polypeptide(L)'
;MKRRNLCKTKQAIAVIISASMVMGTGMQAMAETNSAYDAGVEVTVFDGGSESEKVENATASIDTAGEAVGVSAYADEKSTATVEVEKDASATASIDKAEDSNYIIENDAYGVSTISIDESNVKVSVGNDVTATAVNDNSDLSDVNDAKGIYIRSFSGSSTEVSVGNNVSASAKGTDDDKSYQDNIANGINVRSRDDSTAKATVGNDVSVTVTGGDLDSYGMSRATGISVSSEADSGAEVDIGNDLTVSGIKEAIGISEYTYDNSSGTVNVGGNVSVSSLGEAIGVRANAHEGSKEEVDIGKDLTITGGTSYGIEAHTTDDKSSISVDVGGDVKVTGTDWADGIMANGAGTIDVNVGGSVLVDGDGYALSLGDFAEDTGKITVKVVNDVTATGDAVSISKTTDKSTLDLVVGGTLSSGEHTIVLQNTSVYSSEDETWTTGSSSTENLNITVWKVEPAKDTGNIVEDVKRVYSEDSYSYTSEYTRNEEAEQNINYIIKVDPVTATGGAIGLSGTTELHGYQTAHQGDKVYLEITVPARYTVDSFYNVDGAANVQVISSDGKYYLEVPRGGGVFVGVNLKKISSTEIDASNVVATEGDHRKSDSGSGQNWSVGNNTGNAGNDAPGFSSDMTRYQGLTIQAPNLAGTNTVLNITDVLMPLDPMAAINNFIAAGVGGFGADNMLGAGFVNFANMFATALTDTVDLPVYASVSTGQYYTVVFSDGTSVLVPCIMDGVLTIPVNKNAAGLTYMIY
;
A
#
# COMPACT_ATOMS: atom_id res chain seq x y z
N MET A 1 -70.24 29.39 -41.58
CA MET A 1 -68.81 29.63 -41.81
C MET A 1 -68.14 29.95 -40.48
N LYS A 2 -67.46 28.97 -39.88
CA LYS A 2 -66.70 29.09 -38.61
C LYS A 2 -65.29 29.58 -38.94
N ARG A 3 -64.88 30.73 -38.36
CA ARG A 3 -63.47 31.15 -38.34
C ARG A 3 -62.77 30.43 -37.19
N ARG A 4 -61.68 29.72 -37.49
CA ARG A 4 -60.80 29.10 -36.50
C ARG A 4 -59.68 30.07 -36.16
N ASN A 5 -59.50 30.32 -34.86
CA ASN A 5 -58.32 30.93 -34.26
C ASN A 5 -57.15 29.93 -34.32
N LEU A 6 -55.98 30.39 -34.73
CA LEU A 6 -54.69 29.75 -34.50
C LEU A 6 -53.71 30.87 -34.09
N CYS A 7 -53.54 31.05 -32.79
CA CYS A 7 -52.35 31.69 -32.22
C CYS A 7 -51.47 30.54 -31.69
N LYS A 8 -50.29 30.37 -32.26
CA LYS A 8 -49.20 29.60 -31.66
C LYS A 8 -48.37 30.56 -30.81
N THR A 9 -48.37 30.34 -29.51
CA THR A 9 -47.48 30.99 -28.55
C THR A 9 -46.09 30.40 -28.74
N LYS A 10 -45.10 31.22 -29.14
CA LYS A 10 -43.68 30.89 -28.97
C LYS A 10 -43.35 31.13 -27.50
N GLN A 11 -42.95 30.09 -26.78
CA GLN A 11 -42.30 30.25 -25.47
C GLN A 11 -40.88 30.76 -25.75
N ALA A 12 -40.59 31.98 -25.30
CA ALA A 12 -39.23 32.47 -25.18
C ALA A 12 -38.65 31.84 -23.91
N ILE A 13 -37.55 31.09 -24.05
CA ILE A 13 -36.70 30.70 -22.94
C ILE A 13 -36.02 31.98 -22.46
N ALA A 14 -36.32 32.36 -21.21
CA ALA A 14 -35.66 33.47 -20.55
C ALA A 14 -34.34 32.95 -19.99
N VAL A 15 -33.22 33.36 -20.58
CA VAL A 15 -31.89 33.26 -19.95
C VAL A 15 -31.91 34.21 -18.75
N ILE A 16 -31.93 33.65 -17.55
CA ILE A 16 -31.77 34.42 -16.32
C ILE A 16 -30.27 34.64 -16.15
N ILE A 17 -29.79 35.79 -16.63
CA ILE A 17 -28.51 36.35 -16.18
C ILE A 17 -28.78 36.89 -14.77
N SER A 18 -28.44 36.14 -13.73
CA SER A 18 -28.37 36.66 -12.36
C SER A 18 -27.18 37.60 -12.26
N ALA A 19 -27.42 38.87 -12.57
CA ALA A 19 -26.47 39.96 -12.38
C ALA A 19 -26.28 40.23 -10.87
N SER A 20 -25.25 39.63 -10.28
CA SER A 20 -24.63 40.12 -9.06
C SER A 20 -23.65 41.23 -9.44
N MET A 21 -24.07 42.48 -9.33
CA MET A 21 -23.25 43.64 -9.67
C MET A 21 -22.03 43.77 -8.74
N VAL A 22 -20.85 43.43 -9.23
CA VAL A 22 -19.59 44.12 -8.88
C VAL A 22 -19.00 44.64 -10.18
N MET A 23 -19.10 45.95 -10.41
CA MET A 23 -18.53 46.61 -11.58
C MET A 23 -17.01 46.68 -11.44
N GLY A 24 -16.30 45.74 -12.06
CA GLY A 24 -14.91 45.85 -12.50
C GLY A 24 -14.89 45.94 -14.03
N THR A 25 -14.28 46.98 -14.59
CA THR A 25 -14.27 47.27 -16.02
C THR A 25 -13.27 46.39 -16.77
N GLY A 26 -13.70 45.54 -17.72
CA GLY A 26 -12.73 44.93 -18.63
C GLY A 26 -13.10 43.81 -19.61
N MET A 27 -14.33 43.26 -19.68
CA MET A 27 -14.58 42.17 -20.67
C MET A 27 -14.65 42.68 -22.12
N GLN A 28 -13.63 42.37 -22.93
CA GLN A 28 -13.78 42.24 -24.38
C GLN A 28 -13.93 40.76 -24.72
N ALA A 29 -15.14 40.34 -25.08
CA ALA A 29 -15.35 39.06 -25.74
C ALA A 29 -14.72 39.13 -27.15
N MET A 30 -13.66 38.36 -27.39
CA MET A 30 -13.12 38.15 -28.73
C MET A 30 -13.99 37.13 -29.46
N ALA A 31 -14.90 37.61 -30.31
CA ALA A 31 -15.53 36.81 -31.34
C ALA A 31 -14.69 36.93 -32.63
N GLU A 32 -13.74 36.00 -32.84
CA GLU A 32 -13.16 35.81 -34.17
C GLU A 32 -14.12 34.97 -35.02
N THR A 33 -14.63 35.58 -36.08
CA THR A 33 -15.53 34.96 -37.04
C THR A 33 -14.79 34.01 -37.97
N ASN A 34 -14.76 32.73 -37.63
CA ASN A 34 -14.78 31.58 -38.55
C ASN A 34 -15.22 30.35 -37.75
N SER A 35 -16.36 29.74 -38.13
CA SER A 35 -17.17 28.78 -37.35
C SER A 35 -17.65 29.32 -36.00
N ALA A 36 -18.96 29.56 -35.87
CA ALA A 36 -19.54 29.91 -34.56
C ALA A 36 -19.59 28.65 -33.70
N TYR A 37 -18.51 28.38 -32.95
CA TYR A 37 -18.56 27.50 -31.78
C TYR A 37 -19.31 28.26 -30.69
N ASP A 38 -20.41 27.71 -30.22
CA ASP A 38 -21.06 28.22 -29.02
C ASP A 38 -20.20 27.75 -27.82
N ALA A 39 -19.78 28.70 -26.99
CA ALA A 39 -19.03 28.40 -25.77
C ALA A 39 -19.84 28.90 -24.56
N GLY A 40 -20.15 27.99 -23.63
CA GLY A 40 -20.77 28.29 -22.36
C GLY A 40 -19.71 28.35 -21.27
N VAL A 41 -19.48 29.53 -20.66
CA VAL A 41 -18.55 29.68 -19.53
C VAL A 41 -19.24 30.46 -18.41
N GLU A 42 -19.19 29.97 -17.17
CA GLU A 42 -19.80 30.68 -16.02
C GLU A 42 -18.82 31.63 -15.33
N VAL A 43 -17.64 31.15 -14.96
CA VAL A 43 -16.62 31.94 -14.25
C VAL A 43 -15.36 32.04 -15.09
N THR A 44 -14.89 33.26 -15.32
CA THR A 44 -13.74 33.53 -16.16
C THR A 44 -12.87 34.61 -15.54
N VAL A 45 -11.65 34.25 -15.17
CA VAL A 45 -10.60 35.19 -14.79
C VAL A 45 -9.48 35.14 -15.84
N PHE A 46 -9.32 36.24 -16.59
CA PHE A 46 -8.22 36.46 -17.53
C PHE A 46 -7.47 37.71 -17.09
N ASP A 47 -6.19 37.60 -16.75
CA ASP A 47 -5.45 38.81 -16.35
C ASP A 47 -3.96 38.84 -16.70
N GLY A 48 -3.49 40.05 -17.04
CA GLY A 48 -2.09 40.49 -17.02
C GLY A 48 -1.72 41.24 -15.73
N GLY A 49 -2.43 40.96 -14.63
CA GLY A 49 -2.37 41.56 -13.29
C GLY A 49 -2.80 40.60 -12.15
N SER A 50 -3.08 41.10 -10.94
CA SER A 50 -3.56 40.24 -9.84
C SER A 50 -5.08 40.36 -9.65
N GLU A 51 -5.82 39.33 -10.07
CA GLU A 51 -7.28 39.25 -9.97
C GLU A 51 -7.74 38.11 -9.06
N SER A 52 -8.86 38.34 -8.36
CA SER A 52 -9.50 37.35 -7.51
C SER A 52 -11.01 37.41 -7.66
N GLU A 53 -11.62 36.25 -7.88
CA GLU A 53 -13.06 36.08 -7.98
C GLU A 53 -13.57 35.06 -6.95
N LYS A 54 -14.77 35.32 -6.40
CA LYS A 54 -15.44 34.43 -5.46
C LYS A 54 -16.91 34.29 -5.83
N VAL A 55 -17.37 33.07 -6.04
CA VAL A 55 -18.76 32.73 -6.40
C VAL A 55 -19.31 31.60 -5.54
N GLU A 56 -20.64 31.48 -5.48
CA GLU A 56 -21.28 30.40 -4.72
C GLU A 56 -21.23 29.06 -5.48
N ASN A 57 -21.51 29.07 -6.79
CA ASN A 57 -21.44 27.93 -7.71
C ASN A 57 -20.84 28.41 -9.06
N ALA A 58 -20.43 27.46 -9.91
CA ALA A 58 -19.93 27.72 -11.26
C ALA A 58 -20.41 26.63 -12.24
N THR A 59 -21.58 26.79 -12.85
CA THR A 59 -22.30 25.85 -13.72
C THR A 59 -22.44 26.32 -15.18
N ALA A 60 -21.64 25.75 -16.08
CA ALA A 60 -21.83 25.92 -17.52
C ALA A 60 -22.65 24.80 -18.14
N SER A 61 -23.54 25.13 -19.07
CA SER A 61 -24.25 24.14 -19.88
C SER A 61 -24.51 24.63 -21.29
N ILE A 62 -24.33 23.74 -22.26
CA ILE A 62 -24.66 23.94 -23.67
C ILE A 62 -25.48 22.75 -24.19
N ASP A 63 -26.56 23.06 -24.90
CA ASP A 63 -27.50 22.09 -25.51
C ASP A 63 -27.30 21.96 -27.04
N THR A 64 -26.20 22.54 -27.54
CA THR A 64 -25.70 22.51 -28.91
C THR A 64 -24.23 22.07 -28.91
N ALA A 65 -23.68 21.78 -30.09
CA ALA A 65 -22.25 21.48 -30.24
C ALA A 65 -21.39 22.64 -29.76
N GLY A 66 -20.39 22.34 -28.93
CA GLY A 66 -19.50 23.34 -28.38
C GLY A 66 -18.86 22.96 -27.05
N GLU A 67 -18.35 23.99 -26.37
CA GLU A 67 -17.54 23.85 -25.16
C GLU A 67 -18.29 24.43 -23.95
N ALA A 68 -18.41 23.64 -22.88
CA ALA A 68 -18.90 24.08 -21.57
C ALA A 68 -17.75 24.09 -20.56
N VAL A 69 -17.52 25.23 -19.89
CA VAL A 69 -16.48 25.37 -18.86
C VAL A 69 -17.07 25.95 -17.58
N GLY A 70 -17.05 25.19 -16.48
CA GLY A 70 -17.55 25.64 -15.18
C GLY A 70 -16.70 26.80 -14.66
N VAL A 71 -15.40 26.53 -14.46
CA VAL A 71 -14.39 27.53 -14.06
C VAL A 71 -13.27 27.61 -15.10
N SER A 72 -13.01 28.81 -15.62
CA SER A 72 -11.85 29.12 -16.45
C SER A 72 -10.95 30.14 -15.75
N ALA A 73 -9.69 29.77 -15.48
CA ALA A 73 -8.71 30.69 -14.91
C ALA A 73 -7.42 30.71 -15.75
N TYR A 74 -6.99 31.90 -16.12
CA TYR A 74 -5.83 32.12 -16.96
C TYR A 74 -4.95 33.23 -16.39
N ALA A 75 -3.64 32.99 -16.32
CA ALA A 75 -2.65 33.98 -15.89
C ALA A 75 -1.43 33.96 -16.82
N ASP A 76 -1.00 35.14 -17.27
CA ASP A 76 0.22 35.36 -18.07
C ASP A 76 1.01 36.58 -17.59
N GLU A 77 2.16 36.88 -18.21
CA GLU A 77 2.94 38.08 -17.91
C GLU A 77 3.29 38.31 -16.42
N LYS A 78 3.61 37.23 -15.68
CA LYS A 78 3.93 37.23 -14.24
C LYS A 78 2.75 37.63 -13.35
N SER A 79 1.54 37.31 -13.79
CA SER A 79 0.31 37.70 -13.13
C SER A 79 -0.18 36.66 -12.12
N THR A 80 -1.31 36.91 -11.46
CA THR A 80 -1.91 35.94 -10.54
C THR A 80 -3.43 35.94 -10.66
N ALA A 81 -4.00 34.77 -10.92
CA ALA A 81 -5.45 34.56 -10.93
C ALA A 81 -5.86 33.67 -9.75
N THR A 82 -6.84 34.11 -8.96
CA THR A 82 -7.42 33.31 -7.85
C THR A 82 -8.93 33.17 -8.00
N VAL A 83 -9.46 31.94 -7.99
CA VAL A 83 -10.90 31.67 -8.04
C VAL A 83 -11.33 30.84 -6.84
N GLU A 84 -12.34 31.30 -6.10
CA GLU A 84 -12.98 30.56 -5.01
C GLU A 84 -14.45 30.26 -5.35
N VAL A 85 -14.80 28.99 -5.47
CA VAL A 85 -16.19 28.51 -5.61
C VAL A 85 -16.61 27.87 -4.29
N GLU A 86 -17.61 28.43 -3.60
CA GLU A 86 -17.98 27.95 -2.26
C GLU A 86 -18.60 26.54 -2.24
N LYS A 87 -19.28 26.15 -3.33
CA LYS A 87 -19.95 24.86 -3.48
C LYS A 87 -19.42 24.12 -4.72
N ASP A 88 -20.22 24.05 -5.77
CA ASP A 88 -19.99 23.14 -6.90
C ASP A 88 -19.51 23.90 -8.14
N ALA A 89 -18.61 23.26 -8.89
CA ALA A 89 -18.29 23.64 -10.27
C ALA A 89 -18.75 22.53 -11.22
N SER A 90 -19.54 22.86 -12.23
CA SER A 90 -20.06 21.88 -13.18
C SER A 90 -20.05 22.37 -14.61
N ALA A 91 -19.80 21.46 -15.54
CA ALA A 91 -19.90 21.68 -16.97
C ALA A 91 -20.67 20.56 -17.64
N THR A 92 -21.62 20.91 -18.50
CA THR A 92 -22.38 19.93 -19.30
C THR A 92 -22.47 20.36 -20.75
N ALA A 93 -21.83 19.62 -21.64
CA ALA A 93 -22.01 19.75 -23.08
C ALA A 93 -22.88 18.60 -23.58
N SER A 94 -24.02 18.92 -24.20
CA SER A 94 -24.98 17.91 -24.62
C SER A 94 -25.65 18.27 -25.94
N ILE A 95 -25.95 17.27 -26.77
CA ILE A 95 -26.77 17.45 -27.98
C ILE A 95 -27.88 16.41 -27.98
N ASP A 96 -29.11 16.90 -27.93
CA ASP A 96 -30.30 16.06 -28.00
C ASP A 96 -30.69 15.71 -29.44
N LYS A 97 -30.46 16.62 -30.41
CA LYS A 97 -30.84 16.46 -31.84
C LYS A 97 -30.00 17.35 -32.77
N ALA A 98 -29.14 16.77 -33.60
CA ALA A 98 -28.58 17.53 -34.73
C ALA A 98 -29.58 17.51 -35.90
N GLU A 99 -29.88 18.68 -36.46
CA GLU A 99 -30.61 18.77 -37.73
C GLU A 99 -29.64 18.46 -38.89
N ASP A 100 -29.72 17.25 -39.48
CA ASP A 100 -29.15 16.86 -40.79
C ASP A 100 -27.76 17.45 -41.13
N SER A 101 -26.79 17.38 -40.22
CA SER A 101 -25.43 17.86 -40.46
C SER A 101 -24.44 16.71 -40.66
N ASN A 102 -23.91 16.52 -41.87
CA ASN A 102 -22.79 15.60 -42.17
C ASN A 102 -21.45 16.05 -41.54
N TYR A 103 -21.46 16.75 -40.40
CA TYR A 103 -20.28 17.35 -39.77
C TYR A 103 -19.93 16.59 -38.49
N ILE A 104 -18.62 16.55 -38.17
CA ILE A 104 -18.15 16.07 -36.87
C ILE A 104 -18.70 17.03 -35.81
N ILE A 105 -19.32 16.44 -34.80
CA ILE A 105 -19.89 17.16 -33.68
C ILE A 105 -18.98 16.95 -32.49
N GLU A 106 -18.44 18.03 -31.94
CA GLU A 106 -17.58 18.00 -30.76
C GLU A 106 -18.32 18.64 -29.58
N ASN A 107 -18.34 17.91 -28.46
CA ASN A 107 -18.88 18.36 -27.18
C ASN A 107 -17.76 18.28 -26.15
N ASP A 108 -17.31 19.44 -25.68
CA ASP A 108 -16.26 19.51 -24.69
C ASP A 108 -16.81 20.05 -23.36
N ALA A 109 -16.54 19.35 -22.26
CA ALA A 109 -16.97 19.76 -20.93
C ALA A 109 -15.77 19.80 -19.98
N TYR A 110 -15.51 20.97 -19.38
CA TYR A 110 -14.44 21.18 -18.41
C TYR A 110 -15.01 21.66 -17.09
N GLY A 111 -14.89 20.86 -16.02
CA GLY A 111 -15.32 21.29 -14.69
C GLY A 111 -14.50 22.48 -14.21
N VAL A 112 -13.17 22.32 -14.23
CA VAL A 112 -12.18 23.35 -13.99
C VAL A 112 -11.11 23.31 -15.08
N SER A 113 -10.84 24.44 -15.73
CA SER A 113 -9.80 24.61 -16.75
C SER A 113 -8.87 25.75 -16.36
N THR A 114 -7.58 25.45 -16.22
CA THR A 114 -6.57 26.40 -15.77
C THR A 114 -5.34 26.42 -16.67
N ILE A 115 -4.82 27.61 -16.92
CA ILE A 115 -3.61 27.83 -17.72
C ILE A 115 -2.77 28.92 -17.05
N SER A 116 -1.50 28.63 -16.77
CA SER A 116 -0.53 29.63 -16.33
C SER A 116 0.70 29.60 -17.23
N ILE A 117 1.16 30.78 -17.65
CA ILE A 117 2.35 30.96 -18.50
C ILE A 117 3.21 32.13 -18.01
N ASP A 118 4.47 32.19 -18.41
CA ASP A 118 5.39 33.32 -18.15
C ASP A 118 5.55 33.70 -16.67
N GLU A 119 5.98 32.74 -15.83
CA GLU A 119 6.18 32.91 -14.38
C GLU A 119 4.91 33.36 -13.61
N SER A 120 3.72 32.96 -14.09
CA SER A 120 2.45 33.36 -13.50
C SER A 120 1.91 32.34 -12.51
N ASN A 121 0.90 32.73 -11.74
CA ASN A 121 0.31 31.87 -10.70
C ASN A 121 -1.21 31.75 -10.84
N VAL A 122 -1.73 30.53 -10.86
CA VAL A 122 -3.18 30.27 -10.83
C VAL A 122 -3.53 29.45 -9.59
N LYS A 123 -4.56 29.89 -8.85
CA LYS A 123 -5.11 29.13 -7.73
C LYS A 123 -6.63 29.04 -7.85
N VAL A 124 -7.16 27.82 -7.91
CA VAL A 124 -8.61 27.57 -7.91
C VAL A 124 -8.98 26.69 -6.73
N SER A 125 -9.99 27.08 -5.96
CA SER A 125 -10.55 26.27 -4.88
C SER A 125 -12.06 26.09 -5.03
N VAL A 126 -12.51 24.84 -5.08
CA VAL A 126 -13.93 24.45 -5.14
C VAL A 126 -14.30 23.77 -3.83
N GLY A 127 -15.30 24.29 -3.11
CA GLY A 127 -15.63 23.87 -1.75
C GLY A 127 -16.30 22.50 -1.65
N ASN A 128 -17.00 22.06 -2.69
CA ASN A 128 -17.68 20.77 -2.76
C ASN A 128 -17.25 19.97 -4.00
N ASP A 129 -18.13 19.75 -4.98
CA ASP A 129 -17.89 18.82 -6.09
C ASP A 129 -17.50 19.53 -7.40
N VAL A 130 -16.69 18.85 -8.22
CA VAL A 130 -16.44 19.21 -9.62
C VAL A 130 -17.02 18.14 -10.54
N THR A 131 -17.82 18.53 -11.54
CA THR A 131 -18.43 17.61 -12.50
C THR A 131 -18.27 18.08 -13.94
N ALA A 132 -17.83 17.18 -14.82
CA ALA A 132 -17.77 17.42 -16.26
C ALA A 132 -18.52 16.31 -17.02
N THR A 133 -19.47 16.69 -17.87
CA THR A 133 -20.30 15.74 -18.61
C THR A 133 -20.41 16.14 -20.08
N ALA A 134 -19.93 15.29 -20.97
CA ALA A 134 -20.08 15.43 -22.42
C ALA A 134 -20.98 14.31 -22.95
N VAL A 135 -22.10 14.64 -23.60
CA VAL A 135 -23.10 13.66 -24.05
C VAL A 135 -23.53 13.93 -25.48
N ASN A 136 -23.50 12.89 -26.30
CA ASN A 136 -24.15 12.89 -27.59
C ASN A 136 -25.12 11.71 -27.67
N ASP A 137 -26.42 12.01 -27.69
CA ASP A 137 -27.49 10.99 -27.80
C ASP A 137 -27.96 10.81 -29.27
N ASN A 138 -27.24 11.37 -30.25
CA ASN A 138 -27.62 11.33 -31.65
C ASN A 138 -26.93 10.18 -32.42
N SER A 139 -27.71 9.18 -32.84
CA SER A 139 -27.19 7.92 -33.41
C SER A 139 -26.54 8.03 -34.80
N ASP A 140 -26.81 9.11 -35.53
CA ASP A 140 -26.59 9.12 -36.98
C ASP A 140 -25.27 9.78 -37.42
N LEU A 141 -24.45 10.29 -36.48
CA LEU A 141 -23.30 11.15 -36.78
C LEU A 141 -22.00 10.69 -36.11
N SER A 142 -20.88 11.23 -36.59
CA SER A 142 -19.59 11.08 -35.93
C SER A 142 -19.51 11.95 -34.69
N ASP A 143 -19.27 11.32 -33.54
CA ASP A 143 -19.42 11.92 -32.22
C ASP A 143 -18.03 12.07 -31.57
N VAL A 144 -17.70 13.29 -31.14
CA VAL A 144 -16.54 13.56 -30.28
C VAL A 144 -17.07 14.14 -28.98
N ASN A 145 -16.85 13.45 -27.87
CA ASN A 145 -17.26 13.90 -26.54
C ASN A 145 -16.03 13.88 -25.63
N ASP A 146 -15.54 15.05 -25.21
CA ASP A 146 -14.41 15.18 -24.28
C ASP A 146 -14.88 15.77 -22.95
N ALA A 147 -14.75 15.02 -21.86
CA ALA A 147 -15.09 15.49 -20.52
C ALA A 147 -13.85 15.50 -19.62
N LYS A 148 -13.47 16.65 -19.07
CA LYS A 148 -12.36 16.79 -18.12
C LYS A 148 -12.84 17.39 -16.80
N GLY A 149 -12.70 16.64 -15.70
CA GLY A 149 -13.05 17.15 -14.37
C GLY A 149 -12.15 18.33 -14.00
N ILE A 150 -10.84 18.09 -13.92
CA ILE A 150 -9.81 19.12 -13.74
C ILE A 150 -8.83 19.07 -14.92
N TYR A 151 -8.56 20.23 -15.52
CA TYR A 151 -7.56 20.41 -16.55
C TYR A 151 -6.59 21.52 -16.18
N ILE A 152 -5.31 21.18 -16.03
CA ILE A 152 -4.23 22.09 -15.64
C ILE A 152 -3.14 22.12 -16.70
N ARG A 153 -2.77 23.34 -17.12
CA ARG A 153 -1.55 23.60 -17.90
C ARG A 153 -0.70 24.66 -17.19
N SER A 154 0.56 24.34 -16.93
CA SER A 154 1.53 25.25 -16.30
C SER A 154 2.81 25.27 -17.12
N PHE A 155 3.22 26.45 -17.62
CA PHE A 155 4.36 26.59 -18.52
C PHE A 155 5.28 27.75 -18.14
N SER A 156 6.56 27.65 -18.52
CA SER A 156 7.54 28.74 -18.46
C SER A 156 7.72 29.35 -17.06
N GLY A 157 8.07 28.52 -16.08
CA GLY A 157 8.32 28.89 -14.70
C GLY A 157 7.07 29.22 -13.88
N SER A 158 5.89 28.79 -14.35
CA SER A 158 4.61 29.13 -13.71
C SER A 158 4.20 28.11 -12.63
N SER A 159 3.21 28.48 -11.82
CA SER A 159 2.64 27.58 -10.80
C SER A 159 1.11 27.58 -10.85
N THR A 160 0.51 26.39 -10.94
CA THR A 160 -0.95 26.22 -10.89
C THR A 160 -1.37 25.25 -9.79
N GLU A 161 -2.35 25.64 -8.98
CA GLU A 161 -2.93 24.82 -7.91
C GLU A 161 -4.45 24.78 -8.04
N VAL A 162 -5.03 23.57 -8.08
CA VAL A 162 -6.48 23.36 -8.01
C VAL A 162 -6.81 22.46 -6.83
N SER A 163 -7.72 22.90 -5.94
CA SER A 163 -8.18 22.11 -4.80
C SER A 163 -9.69 21.93 -4.82
N VAL A 164 -10.18 20.71 -4.68
CA VAL A 164 -11.60 20.35 -4.62
C VAL A 164 -11.89 19.72 -3.27
N GLY A 165 -12.87 20.25 -2.54
CA GLY A 165 -13.18 19.85 -1.17
C GLY A 165 -13.79 18.45 -1.04
N ASN A 166 -14.51 17.99 -2.08
CA ASN A 166 -15.20 16.71 -2.09
C ASN A 166 -14.79 15.87 -3.30
N ASN A 167 -15.67 15.63 -4.29
CA ASN A 167 -15.41 14.69 -5.39
C ASN A 167 -15.12 15.38 -6.72
N VAL A 168 -14.44 14.66 -7.61
CA VAL A 168 -14.34 14.99 -9.04
C VAL A 168 -15.00 13.89 -9.86
N SER A 169 -15.90 14.25 -10.76
CA SER A 169 -16.49 13.31 -11.71
C SER A 169 -16.36 13.81 -13.16
N ALA A 170 -15.98 12.90 -14.05
CA ALA A 170 -15.90 13.16 -15.49
C ALA A 170 -16.60 12.04 -16.25
N SER A 171 -17.50 12.40 -17.17
CA SER A 171 -18.23 11.42 -17.96
C SER A 171 -18.40 11.82 -19.42
N ALA A 172 -18.01 10.94 -20.33
CA ALA A 172 -18.32 11.08 -21.76
C ALA A 172 -19.29 9.97 -22.18
N LYS A 173 -20.33 10.33 -22.93
CA LYS A 173 -21.34 9.40 -23.41
C LYS A 173 -21.59 9.56 -24.90
N GLY A 174 -21.30 8.51 -25.66
CA GLY A 174 -21.67 8.39 -27.07
C GLY A 174 -22.94 7.57 -27.29
N THR A 175 -23.23 7.25 -28.55
CA THR A 175 -24.34 6.39 -28.94
C THR A 175 -23.90 4.94 -29.17
N ASP A 176 -24.79 3.97 -28.99
CA ASP A 176 -24.49 2.54 -29.21
C ASP A 176 -24.56 2.13 -30.70
N ASP A 177 -24.49 3.06 -31.66
CA ASP A 177 -24.59 2.71 -33.10
C ASP A 177 -23.23 2.31 -33.69
N ASP A 178 -23.12 1.08 -34.17
CA ASP A 178 -21.90 0.43 -34.68
C ASP A 178 -21.27 1.09 -35.94
N LYS A 179 -21.88 2.13 -36.52
CA LYS A 179 -21.52 2.62 -37.87
C LYS A 179 -20.90 4.00 -37.93
N SER A 180 -20.91 4.77 -36.85
CA SER A 180 -20.31 6.10 -36.82
C SER A 180 -18.91 6.10 -36.23
N TYR A 181 -18.15 7.16 -36.52
CA TYR A 181 -16.88 7.44 -35.86
C TYR A 181 -17.17 8.00 -34.46
N GLN A 182 -16.64 7.41 -33.39
CA GLN A 182 -16.93 7.82 -32.02
C GLN A 182 -15.65 7.98 -31.19
N ASP A 183 -15.34 9.21 -30.80
CA ASP A 183 -14.29 9.54 -29.83
C ASP A 183 -14.93 10.03 -28.53
N ASN A 184 -15.11 9.11 -27.58
CA ASN A 184 -15.62 9.43 -26.25
C ASN A 184 -14.46 9.37 -25.25
N ILE A 185 -14.01 10.54 -24.79
CA ILE A 185 -12.85 10.68 -23.94
C ILE A 185 -13.29 11.31 -22.62
N ALA A 186 -12.97 10.68 -21.49
CA ALA A 186 -13.17 11.27 -20.19
C ALA A 186 -11.88 11.24 -19.37
N ASN A 187 -11.53 12.37 -18.76
CA ASN A 187 -10.38 12.54 -17.87
C ASN A 187 -10.85 13.06 -16.51
N GLY A 188 -10.52 12.38 -15.42
CA GLY A 188 -10.82 12.87 -14.07
C GLY A 188 -9.97 14.11 -13.78
N ILE A 189 -8.66 13.90 -13.80
CA ILE A 189 -7.65 14.94 -13.58
C ILE A 189 -6.60 14.83 -14.69
N ASN A 190 -6.37 15.93 -15.43
CA ASN A 190 -5.32 16.02 -16.44
C ASN A 190 -4.39 17.20 -16.12
N VAL A 191 -3.13 16.90 -15.82
CA VAL A 191 -2.11 17.86 -15.41
C VAL A 191 -0.97 17.84 -16.41
N ARG A 192 -0.61 19.02 -16.93
CA ARG A 192 0.56 19.21 -17.77
C ARG A 192 1.43 20.34 -17.24
N SER A 193 2.69 20.05 -16.94
CA SER A 193 3.69 21.01 -16.51
C SER A 193 4.88 21.01 -17.46
N ARG A 194 5.42 22.17 -17.83
CA ARG A 194 6.67 22.25 -18.61
C ARG A 194 7.54 23.46 -18.28
N ASP A 195 8.82 23.38 -18.62
CA ASP A 195 9.77 24.50 -18.59
C ASP A 195 9.88 25.11 -17.19
N ASP A 196 10.47 24.39 -16.23
CA ASP A 196 10.65 24.82 -14.83
C ASP A 196 9.34 25.14 -14.07
N SER A 197 8.19 24.63 -14.53
CA SER A 197 6.87 24.92 -13.92
C SER A 197 6.42 23.88 -12.91
N THR A 198 5.46 24.26 -12.06
CA THR A 198 4.77 23.35 -11.14
C THR A 198 3.26 23.32 -11.37
N ALA A 199 2.65 22.15 -11.22
CA ALA A 199 1.20 21.99 -11.27
C ALA A 199 0.71 21.02 -10.19
N LYS A 200 -0.33 21.40 -9.46
CA LYS A 200 -0.89 20.58 -8.37
C LYS A 200 -2.42 20.48 -8.45
N ALA A 201 -2.95 19.28 -8.28
CA ALA A 201 -4.37 19.03 -8.06
C ALA A 201 -4.59 18.27 -6.75
N THR A 202 -5.56 18.69 -5.94
CA THR A 202 -5.94 17.99 -4.72
C THR A 202 -7.45 17.78 -4.67
N VAL A 203 -7.89 16.55 -4.39
CA VAL A 203 -9.30 16.17 -4.24
C VAL A 203 -9.52 15.57 -2.86
N GLY A 204 -10.42 16.16 -2.08
CA GLY A 204 -10.65 15.78 -0.69
C GLY A 204 -11.25 14.38 -0.50
N ASN A 205 -11.97 13.86 -1.50
CA ASN A 205 -12.60 12.54 -1.43
C ASN A 205 -12.33 11.72 -2.71
N ASP A 206 -13.35 11.39 -3.53
CA ASP A 206 -13.24 10.43 -4.62
C ASP A 206 -13.06 11.08 -5.99
N VAL A 207 -12.42 10.35 -6.90
CA VAL A 207 -12.42 10.66 -8.35
C VAL A 207 -13.09 9.53 -9.11
N SER A 208 -14.08 9.87 -9.94
CA SER A 208 -14.85 8.90 -10.74
C SER A 208 -14.88 9.30 -12.21
N VAL A 209 -14.42 8.41 -13.09
CA VAL A 209 -14.37 8.65 -14.53
C VAL A 209 -15.11 7.55 -15.27
N THR A 210 -16.05 7.93 -16.13
CA THR A 210 -16.90 6.97 -16.83
C THR A 210 -17.06 7.33 -18.29
N VAL A 211 -16.70 6.42 -19.18
CA VAL A 211 -17.09 6.47 -20.59
C VAL A 211 -18.17 5.42 -20.86
N THR A 212 -19.27 5.85 -21.46
CA THR A 212 -20.36 4.97 -21.91
C THR A 212 -20.72 5.27 -23.36
N GLY A 213 -21.42 4.36 -24.02
CA GLY A 213 -21.76 4.51 -25.43
C GLY A 213 -20.60 4.18 -26.37
N GLY A 214 -20.91 3.37 -27.37
CA GLY A 214 -19.97 2.84 -28.35
C GLY A 214 -19.66 1.36 -28.13
N ASP A 215 -19.23 0.69 -29.21
CA ASP A 215 -18.82 -0.71 -29.21
C ASP A 215 -17.29 -0.83 -29.40
N LEU A 216 -16.71 -1.98 -29.02
CA LEU A 216 -15.32 -2.35 -29.32
C LEU A 216 -15.04 -2.30 -30.83
N ASP A 217 -16.05 -2.60 -31.66
CA ASP A 217 -15.94 -2.64 -33.11
C ASP A 217 -16.15 -1.28 -33.81
N SER A 218 -16.55 -0.23 -33.08
CA SER A 218 -16.76 1.11 -33.65
C SER A 218 -15.47 1.70 -34.23
N TYR A 219 -15.57 2.60 -35.22
CA TYR A 219 -14.42 3.41 -35.63
C TYR A 219 -14.25 4.54 -34.59
N GLY A 220 -13.07 4.75 -34.02
CA GLY A 220 -12.81 5.81 -33.01
C GLY A 220 -12.33 5.28 -31.65
N MET A 221 -12.17 6.17 -30.66
CA MET A 221 -11.61 5.90 -29.34
C MET A 221 -12.61 6.17 -28.20
N SER A 222 -13.01 5.12 -27.48
CA SER A 222 -13.78 5.25 -26.22
C SER A 222 -12.88 4.99 -25.02
N ARG A 223 -12.29 6.05 -24.46
CA ARG A 223 -11.20 6.01 -23.47
C ARG A 223 -11.54 6.77 -22.19
N ALA A 224 -11.42 6.11 -21.04
CA ALA A 224 -11.47 6.73 -19.73
C ALA A 224 -10.07 6.81 -19.12
N THR A 225 -9.68 7.95 -18.55
CA THR A 225 -8.43 8.11 -17.80
C THR A 225 -8.71 8.79 -16.46
N GLY A 226 -8.36 8.14 -15.36
CA GLY A 226 -8.54 8.67 -14.01
C GLY A 226 -7.68 9.90 -13.79
N ILE A 227 -6.37 9.68 -13.84
CA ILE A 227 -5.33 10.69 -13.67
C ILE A 227 -4.37 10.61 -14.84
N SER A 228 -4.07 11.75 -15.44
CA SER A 228 -3.03 11.88 -16.45
C SER A 228 -2.09 13.01 -16.05
N VAL A 229 -0.83 12.67 -15.79
CA VAL A 229 0.25 13.59 -15.43
C VAL A 229 1.29 13.58 -16.53
N SER A 230 1.68 14.77 -16.99
CA SER A 230 2.77 14.95 -17.94
C SER A 230 3.66 16.11 -17.52
N SER A 231 4.93 15.83 -17.27
CA SER A 231 5.94 16.83 -16.86
C SER A 231 7.16 16.79 -17.78
N GLU A 232 7.59 17.93 -18.30
CA GLU A 232 8.75 18.04 -19.20
C GLU A 232 9.66 19.22 -18.83
N ALA A 233 10.95 19.15 -19.18
CA ALA A 233 11.95 20.21 -18.99
C ALA A 233 12.01 20.77 -17.55
N ASP A 234 12.59 20.00 -16.63
CA ASP A 234 12.85 20.38 -15.24
C ASP A 234 11.57 20.79 -14.46
N SER A 235 10.41 20.26 -14.85
CA SER A 235 9.10 20.62 -14.27
C SER A 235 8.57 19.58 -13.29
N GLY A 236 7.56 19.94 -12.49
CA GLY A 236 6.93 19.05 -11.52
C GLY A 236 5.41 19.06 -11.61
N ALA A 237 4.79 17.90 -11.40
CA ALA A 237 3.34 17.76 -11.26
C ALA A 237 2.97 16.85 -10.09
N GLU A 238 1.93 17.20 -9.35
CA GLU A 238 1.46 16.47 -8.17
C GLU A 238 -0.07 16.33 -8.19
N VAL A 239 -0.58 15.13 -7.91
CA VAL A 239 -2.01 14.86 -7.77
C VAL A 239 -2.28 14.09 -6.48
N ASP A 240 -3.13 14.63 -5.61
CA ASP A 240 -3.53 14.00 -4.35
C ASP A 240 -5.03 13.72 -4.32
N ILE A 241 -5.43 12.46 -4.09
CA ILE A 241 -6.82 12.02 -3.89
C ILE A 241 -6.97 11.47 -2.47
N GLY A 242 -7.92 12.02 -1.71
CA GLY A 242 -8.14 11.64 -0.31
C GLY A 242 -8.70 10.23 -0.10
N ASN A 243 -9.49 9.72 -1.05
CA ASN A 243 -10.08 8.38 -0.98
C ASN A 243 -9.92 7.60 -2.30
N ASP A 244 -11.00 7.17 -2.95
CA ASP A 244 -10.93 6.17 -4.03
C ASP A 244 -10.84 6.80 -5.42
N LEU A 245 -10.16 6.10 -6.34
CA LEU A 245 -10.15 6.39 -7.78
C LEU A 245 -10.88 5.26 -8.53
N THR A 246 -11.97 5.60 -9.21
CA THR A 246 -12.75 4.64 -10.02
C THR A 246 -12.77 5.07 -11.48
N VAL A 247 -12.36 4.19 -12.39
CA VAL A 247 -12.31 4.46 -13.84
C VAL A 247 -13.01 3.35 -14.60
N SER A 248 -13.98 3.70 -15.42
CA SER A 248 -14.70 2.77 -16.30
C SER A 248 -14.64 3.26 -17.75
N GLY A 249 -14.04 2.47 -18.63
CA GLY A 249 -13.98 2.70 -20.07
C GLY A 249 -14.67 1.58 -20.86
N ILE A 250 -14.67 1.72 -22.19
CA ILE A 250 -15.16 0.67 -23.10
C ILE A 250 -14.00 0.04 -23.84
N LYS A 251 -13.26 0.83 -24.64
CA LYS A 251 -12.10 0.34 -25.39
C LYS A 251 -10.83 0.40 -24.56
N GLU A 252 -10.64 1.47 -23.81
CA GLU A 252 -9.47 1.69 -22.97
C GLU A 252 -9.90 2.35 -21.65
N ALA A 253 -9.39 1.86 -20.53
CA ALA A 253 -9.52 2.49 -19.23
C ALA A 253 -8.17 2.51 -18.54
N ILE A 254 -7.70 3.69 -18.13
CA ILE A 254 -6.43 3.84 -17.40
C ILE A 254 -6.71 4.52 -16.06
N GLY A 255 -6.29 3.91 -14.96
CA GLY A 255 -6.37 4.51 -13.62
C GLY A 255 -5.46 5.72 -13.53
N ILE A 256 -4.16 5.47 -13.55
CA ILE A 256 -3.10 6.47 -13.40
C ILE A 256 -2.16 6.36 -14.62
N SER A 257 -1.90 7.50 -15.26
CA SER A 257 -0.97 7.61 -16.39
C SER A 257 0.02 8.74 -16.14
N GLU A 258 1.28 8.39 -15.91
CA GLU A 258 2.38 9.35 -15.76
C GLU A 258 3.35 9.24 -16.94
N TYR A 259 3.76 10.40 -17.43
CA TYR A 259 4.78 10.54 -18.48
C TYR A 259 5.68 11.72 -18.16
N THR A 260 6.94 11.43 -17.84
CA THR A 260 7.90 12.46 -17.44
C THR A 260 9.15 12.45 -18.32
N TYR A 261 9.65 13.64 -18.65
CA TYR A 261 10.80 13.85 -19.55
C TYR A 261 11.75 14.91 -18.98
N ASP A 262 13.00 14.86 -19.41
CA ASP A 262 14.03 15.90 -19.20
C ASP A 262 14.15 16.33 -17.73
N ASN A 263 14.58 15.40 -16.86
CA ASN A 263 14.73 15.59 -15.40
C ASN A 263 13.48 16.08 -14.65
N SER A 264 12.29 15.93 -15.22
CA SER A 264 11.03 16.32 -14.57
C SER A 264 10.56 15.30 -13.54
N SER A 265 9.53 15.66 -12.77
CA SER A 265 8.88 14.74 -11.83
C SER A 265 7.35 14.70 -11.93
N GLY A 266 6.79 13.52 -11.65
CA GLY A 266 5.37 13.26 -11.46
C GLY A 266 5.15 12.56 -10.12
N THR A 267 4.11 12.96 -9.39
CA THR A 267 3.71 12.31 -8.15
C THR A 267 2.20 12.17 -8.09
N VAL A 268 1.71 10.97 -7.82
CA VAL A 268 0.29 10.67 -7.68
C VAL A 268 0.03 9.89 -6.40
N ASN A 269 -0.78 10.44 -5.50
CA ASN A 269 -1.19 9.80 -4.25
C ASN A 269 -2.71 9.52 -4.26
N VAL A 270 -3.11 8.28 -3.99
CA VAL A 270 -4.50 7.87 -3.82
C VAL A 270 -4.66 7.21 -2.45
N GLY A 271 -5.32 7.87 -1.51
CA GLY A 271 -5.45 7.36 -0.13
C GLY A 271 -6.30 6.09 0.02
N GLY A 272 -7.15 5.81 -0.97
CA GLY A 272 -8.03 4.65 -1.03
C GLY A 272 -7.59 3.60 -2.06
N ASN A 273 -8.59 3.00 -2.70
CA ASN A 273 -8.41 1.98 -3.73
C ASN A 273 -8.35 2.64 -5.12
N VAL A 274 -7.68 1.96 -6.05
CA VAL A 274 -7.78 2.24 -7.48
C VAL A 274 -8.52 1.09 -8.15
N SER A 275 -9.66 1.38 -8.77
CA SER A 275 -10.49 0.40 -9.48
C SER A 275 -10.64 0.80 -10.93
N VAL A 276 -10.17 -0.04 -11.86
CA VAL A 276 -10.20 0.21 -13.30
C VAL A 276 -10.94 -0.91 -14.01
N SER A 277 -11.94 -0.56 -14.82
CA SER A 277 -12.68 -1.52 -15.62
C SER A 277 -12.83 -1.09 -17.07
N SER A 278 -12.64 -2.01 -18.01
CA SER A 278 -12.87 -1.80 -19.44
C SER A 278 -13.49 -3.05 -20.07
N LEU A 279 -14.08 -2.95 -21.26
CA LEU A 279 -14.38 -4.13 -22.07
C LEU A 279 -13.18 -4.53 -22.93
N GLY A 280 -12.34 -3.57 -23.31
CA GLY A 280 -11.11 -3.75 -24.09
C GLY A 280 -9.89 -3.75 -23.18
N GLU A 281 -9.04 -2.74 -23.30
CA GLU A 281 -7.82 -2.59 -22.49
C GLU A 281 -8.10 -1.90 -21.15
N ALA A 282 -7.58 -2.44 -20.05
CA ALA A 282 -7.68 -1.86 -18.71
C ALA A 282 -6.31 -1.81 -18.03
N ILE A 283 -5.90 -0.64 -17.54
CA ILE A 283 -4.57 -0.42 -16.95
C ILE A 283 -4.71 0.28 -15.62
N GLY A 284 -4.17 -0.30 -14.56
CA GLY A 284 -4.17 0.30 -13.23
C GLY A 284 -3.26 1.52 -13.16
N VAL A 285 -1.96 1.28 -13.32
CA VAL A 285 -0.90 2.28 -13.31
C VAL A 285 -0.05 2.13 -14.57
N ARG A 286 0.17 3.22 -15.28
CA ARG A 286 1.14 3.33 -16.38
C ARG A 286 2.12 4.47 -16.06
N ALA A 287 3.37 4.13 -15.80
CA ALA A 287 4.45 5.05 -15.42
C ALA A 287 5.59 4.95 -16.45
N ASN A 288 5.97 6.07 -17.07
CA ASN A 288 7.00 6.15 -18.10
C ASN A 288 7.96 7.33 -17.83
N ALA A 289 9.13 7.02 -17.26
CA ALA A 289 10.16 8.01 -16.98
C ALA A 289 11.27 8.00 -18.04
N HIS A 290 11.49 9.17 -18.62
CA HIS A 290 12.48 9.45 -19.65
C HIS A 290 13.49 10.55 -19.25
N GLU A 291 14.71 10.43 -19.75
CA GLU A 291 15.77 11.44 -19.70
C GLU A 291 16.06 11.96 -18.28
N GLY A 292 16.28 11.04 -17.33
CA GLY A 292 16.60 11.36 -15.94
C GLY A 292 15.43 11.81 -15.07
N SER A 293 14.20 11.64 -15.55
CA SER A 293 12.98 12.01 -14.82
C SER A 293 12.57 10.99 -13.75
N LYS A 294 11.61 11.38 -12.92
CA LYS A 294 11.17 10.61 -11.76
C LYS A 294 9.65 10.54 -11.64
N GLU A 295 9.14 9.35 -11.33
CA GLU A 295 7.71 9.14 -11.09
C GLU A 295 7.49 8.40 -9.77
N GLU A 296 6.45 8.80 -9.05
CA GLU A 296 6.08 8.24 -7.75
C GLU A 296 4.55 8.08 -7.68
N VAL A 297 4.10 6.83 -7.54
CA VAL A 297 2.69 6.49 -7.38
C VAL A 297 2.49 5.78 -6.04
N ASP A 298 1.69 6.35 -5.14
CA ASP A 298 1.30 5.73 -3.86
C ASP A 298 -0.21 5.47 -3.84
N ILE A 299 -0.60 4.21 -3.67
CA ILE A 299 -1.98 3.74 -3.52
C ILE A 299 -2.13 3.16 -2.12
N GLY A 300 -2.89 3.83 -1.25
CA GLY A 300 -3.00 3.47 0.17
C GLY A 300 -3.67 2.12 0.44
N LYS A 301 -4.44 1.58 -0.50
CA LYS A 301 -5.14 0.28 -0.38
C LYS A 301 -4.96 -0.59 -1.62
N ASP A 302 -6.04 -1.17 -2.15
CA ASP A 302 -5.99 -2.18 -3.20
C ASP A 302 -6.00 -1.54 -4.60
N LEU A 303 -5.36 -2.23 -5.54
CA LEU A 303 -5.38 -1.93 -6.96
C LEU A 303 -6.11 -3.07 -7.70
N THR A 304 -7.31 -2.80 -8.24
CA THR A 304 -8.16 -3.79 -8.91
C THR A 304 -8.42 -3.41 -10.37
N ILE A 305 -8.06 -4.31 -11.30
CA ILE A 305 -8.19 -4.11 -12.75
C ILE A 305 -9.03 -5.23 -13.35
N THR A 306 -9.97 -4.88 -14.24
CA THR A 306 -10.75 -5.85 -15.01
C THR A 306 -10.94 -5.40 -16.45
N GLY A 307 -10.56 -6.23 -17.41
CA GLY A 307 -10.68 -5.91 -18.84
C GLY A 307 -10.57 -7.13 -19.75
N GLY A 308 -10.53 -6.88 -21.06
CA GLY A 308 -10.11 -7.86 -22.06
C GLY A 308 -8.60 -8.10 -21.95
N THR A 309 -7.81 -7.09 -22.30
CA THR A 309 -6.36 -7.03 -22.02
C THR A 309 -6.14 -6.17 -20.79
N SER A 310 -5.49 -6.69 -19.76
CA SER A 310 -5.38 -6.01 -18.47
C SER A 310 -3.97 -5.95 -17.93
N TYR A 311 -3.58 -4.79 -17.42
CA TYR A 311 -2.29 -4.56 -16.77
C TYR A 311 -2.51 -3.93 -15.39
N GLY A 312 -1.95 -4.52 -14.33
CA GLY A 312 -1.99 -3.92 -13.00
C GLY A 312 -1.09 -2.70 -12.92
N ILE A 313 0.22 -2.93 -13.00
CA ILE A 313 1.25 -1.90 -13.01
C ILE A 313 2.12 -2.07 -14.25
N GLU A 314 2.23 -1.04 -15.08
CA GLU A 314 3.16 -0.92 -16.20
C GLU A 314 4.17 0.19 -15.87
N ALA A 315 5.42 -0.19 -15.60
CA ALA A 315 6.50 0.72 -15.23
C ALA A 315 7.65 0.62 -16.23
N HIS A 316 8.03 1.74 -16.83
CA HIS A 316 9.03 1.78 -17.88
C HIS A 316 10.03 2.93 -17.77
N THR A 317 11.33 2.63 -17.78
CA THR A 317 12.41 3.64 -17.79
C THR A 317 13.27 3.50 -19.04
N THR A 318 13.58 4.61 -19.71
CA THR A 318 14.37 4.56 -20.98
C THR A 318 15.87 4.74 -20.83
N ASP A 319 16.36 5.18 -19.68
CA ASP A 319 17.78 5.46 -19.44
C ASP A 319 18.16 5.24 -17.98
N ASP A 320 19.47 5.21 -17.71
CA ASP A 320 20.07 4.89 -16.42
C ASP A 320 19.82 5.90 -15.28
N LYS A 321 19.33 7.11 -15.59
CA LYS A 321 19.06 8.16 -14.59
C LYS A 321 17.59 8.23 -14.22
N SER A 322 16.71 7.71 -15.07
CA SER A 322 15.26 7.71 -14.85
C SER A 322 14.89 6.77 -13.69
N SER A 323 13.90 7.15 -12.89
CA SER A 323 13.45 6.34 -11.75
C SER A 323 11.94 6.31 -11.59
N ILE A 324 11.37 5.14 -11.34
CA ILE A 324 9.94 4.95 -11.04
C ILE A 324 9.81 4.25 -9.68
N SER A 325 8.93 4.78 -8.82
CA SER A 325 8.50 4.14 -7.57
C SER A 325 6.99 3.93 -7.59
N VAL A 326 6.52 2.71 -7.37
CA VAL A 326 5.09 2.40 -7.23
C VAL A 326 4.86 1.63 -5.94
N ASP A 327 4.09 2.21 -5.02
CA ASP A 327 3.70 1.63 -3.74
C ASP A 327 2.20 1.34 -3.72
N VAL A 328 1.82 0.10 -3.40
CA VAL A 328 0.43 -0.33 -3.22
C VAL A 328 0.31 -0.92 -1.81
N GLY A 329 -0.46 -0.28 -0.93
CA GLY A 329 -0.61 -0.69 0.46
C GLY A 329 -1.33 -2.03 0.65
N GLY A 330 -2.19 -2.39 -0.30
CA GLY A 330 -3.00 -3.62 -0.31
C GLY A 330 -2.62 -4.60 -1.42
N ASP A 331 -3.62 -5.28 -1.96
CA ASP A 331 -3.47 -6.27 -3.03
C ASP A 331 -3.44 -5.63 -4.43
N VAL A 332 -2.71 -6.23 -5.36
CA VAL A 332 -2.84 -5.97 -6.81
C VAL A 332 -3.60 -7.14 -7.42
N LYS A 333 -4.82 -6.89 -7.89
CA LYS A 333 -5.69 -7.89 -8.53
C LYS A 333 -5.99 -7.51 -9.97
N VAL A 334 -5.62 -8.39 -10.89
CA VAL A 334 -5.82 -8.18 -12.33
C VAL A 334 -6.64 -9.34 -12.89
N THR A 335 -7.71 -9.00 -13.61
CA THR A 335 -8.54 -9.98 -14.32
C THR A 335 -8.65 -9.61 -15.79
N GLY A 336 -8.14 -10.46 -16.68
CA GLY A 336 -8.15 -10.26 -18.13
C GLY A 336 -8.75 -11.45 -18.85
N THR A 337 -9.67 -11.22 -19.79
CA THR A 337 -10.26 -12.32 -20.59
C THR A 337 -9.36 -12.79 -21.73
N ASP A 338 -8.51 -11.89 -22.25
CA ASP A 338 -7.61 -12.14 -23.38
C ASP A 338 -6.16 -12.17 -22.93
N TRP A 339 -5.77 -11.23 -22.07
CA TRP A 339 -4.43 -11.16 -21.47
C TRP A 339 -4.48 -10.44 -20.13
N ALA A 340 -3.68 -10.87 -19.15
CA ALA A 340 -3.62 -10.27 -17.82
C ALA A 340 -2.18 -10.29 -17.28
N ASP A 341 -1.59 -9.11 -17.08
CA ASP A 341 -0.31 -8.95 -16.39
C ASP A 341 -0.47 -8.20 -15.07
N GLY A 342 0.06 -8.75 -13.98
CA GLY A 342 0.01 -8.14 -12.65
C GLY A 342 0.93 -6.92 -12.56
N ILE A 343 2.22 -7.16 -12.68
CA ILE A 343 3.27 -6.13 -12.69
C ILE A 343 4.17 -6.36 -13.89
N MET A 344 4.27 -5.36 -14.75
CA MET A 344 5.21 -5.29 -15.86
C MET A 344 6.22 -4.17 -15.59
N ALA A 345 7.45 -4.54 -15.28
CA ALA A 345 8.54 -3.61 -14.98
C ALA A 345 9.67 -3.82 -15.98
N ASN A 346 9.89 -2.86 -16.87
CA ASN A 346 10.91 -2.96 -17.92
C ASN A 346 11.75 -1.69 -18.02
N GLY A 347 13.08 -1.77 -17.99
CA GLY A 347 13.84 -0.52 -18.04
C GLY A 347 15.36 -0.59 -18.01
N ALA A 348 15.96 0.57 -18.33
CA ALA A 348 17.39 0.84 -18.19
C ALA A 348 17.74 1.61 -16.90
N GLY A 349 16.74 2.21 -16.25
CA GLY A 349 16.85 3.01 -15.02
C GLY A 349 16.55 2.23 -13.75
N THR A 350 16.07 2.94 -12.73
CA THR A 350 15.63 2.32 -11.46
C THR A 350 14.11 2.16 -11.45
N ILE A 351 13.60 0.95 -11.21
CA ILE A 351 12.18 0.68 -11.00
C ILE A 351 12.04 -0.03 -9.66
N ASP A 352 11.33 0.58 -8.72
CA ASP A 352 11.02 0.00 -7.41
C ASP A 352 9.50 -0.14 -7.27
N VAL A 353 8.99 -1.37 -7.14
CA VAL A 353 7.55 -1.65 -6.94
C VAL A 353 7.36 -2.39 -5.63
N ASN A 354 6.55 -1.85 -4.70
CA ASN A 354 6.21 -2.51 -3.44
C ASN A 354 4.71 -2.75 -3.32
N VAL A 355 4.32 -3.98 -2.98
CA VAL A 355 2.94 -4.41 -2.76
C VAL A 355 2.82 -4.95 -1.34
N GLY A 356 2.04 -4.26 -0.51
CA GLY A 356 1.78 -4.59 0.90
C GLY A 356 0.92 -5.85 1.09
N GLY A 357 0.20 -6.24 0.05
CA GLY A 357 -0.61 -7.45 -0.04
C GLY A 357 -0.03 -8.51 -0.98
N SER A 358 -0.91 -9.09 -1.78
CA SER A 358 -0.66 -10.15 -2.76
C SER A 358 -0.77 -9.61 -4.19
N VAL A 359 -0.15 -10.29 -5.14
CA VAL A 359 -0.39 -10.10 -6.59
C VAL A 359 -1.20 -11.29 -7.10
N LEU A 360 -2.40 -11.02 -7.59
CA LEU A 360 -3.39 -12.02 -8.01
C LEU A 360 -3.80 -11.76 -9.45
N VAL A 361 -3.46 -12.69 -10.35
CA VAL A 361 -3.77 -12.59 -11.78
C VAL A 361 -4.67 -13.74 -12.23
N ASP A 362 -5.83 -13.37 -12.78
CA ASP A 362 -6.83 -14.27 -13.37
C ASP A 362 -7.00 -13.94 -14.85
N GLY A 363 -6.33 -14.70 -15.71
CA GLY A 363 -6.23 -14.51 -17.15
C GLY A 363 -4.97 -15.16 -17.73
N ASP A 364 -4.88 -15.23 -19.05
CA ASP A 364 -3.65 -15.67 -19.72
C ASP A 364 -2.59 -14.56 -19.58
N GLY A 365 -1.39 -14.85 -19.08
CA GLY A 365 -0.36 -13.83 -18.87
C GLY A 365 0.53 -14.10 -17.65
N TYR A 366 1.08 -13.03 -17.07
CA TYR A 366 2.08 -13.09 -16.01
C TYR A 366 1.61 -12.44 -14.71
N ALA A 367 1.87 -13.03 -13.54
CA ALA A 367 1.77 -12.22 -12.32
C ALA A 367 2.84 -11.13 -12.30
N LEU A 368 4.09 -11.47 -12.67
CA LEU A 368 5.21 -10.54 -12.78
C LEU A 368 5.94 -10.73 -14.11
N SER A 369 6.09 -9.67 -14.89
CA SER A 369 6.89 -9.61 -16.13
C SER A 369 8.00 -8.58 -15.95
N LEU A 370 9.23 -9.05 -15.84
CA LEU A 370 10.38 -8.24 -15.43
C LEU A 370 11.45 -8.30 -16.52
N GLY A 371 11.92 -7.16 -17.00
CA GLY A 371 12.93 -7.13 -18.05
C GLY A 371 13.84 -5.92 -17.98
N ASP A 372 15.10 -6.08 -18.34
CA ASP A 372 15.95 -4.92 -18.55
C ASP A 372 15.98 -4.58 -20.06
N PHE A 373 16.40 -3.35 -20.35
CA PHE A 373 16.93 -3.06 -21.68
C PHE A 373 18.44 -3.23 -21.67
N ALA A 374 19.04 -3.39 -22.85
CA ALA A 374 20.45 -3.69 -23.07
C ALA A 374 21.45 -2.62 -22.57
N GLU A 375 21.00 -1.67 -21.76
CA GLU A 375 21.84 -0.71 -21.09
C GLU A 375 22.42 -1.29 -19.79
N ASP A 376 23.66 -0.91 -19.50
CA ASP A 376 24.55 -1.58 -18.56
C ASP A 376 24.21 -1.40 -17.06
N THR A 377 23.04 -0.86 -16.70
CA THR A 377 22.81 -0.29 -15.35
C THR A 377 21.39 -0.45 -14.80
N GLY A 378 20.46 -1.10 -15.50
CA GLY A 378 19.07 -1.24 -15.05
C GLY A 378 18.96 -1.90 -13.66
N LYS A 379 18.16 -1.31 -12.78
CA LYS A 379 17.86 -1.84 -11.45
C LYS A 379 16.36 -1.99 -11.27
N ILE A 380 15.89 -3.22 -11.15
CA ILE A 380 14.47 -3.53 -10.96
C ILE A 380 14.32 -4.24 -9.62
N THR A 381 13.57 -3.65 -8.70
CA THR A 381 13.19 -4.25 -7.43
C THR A 381 11.68 -4.41 -7.38
N VAL A 382 11.19 -5.63 -7.14
CA VAL A 382 9.77 -5.89 -6.90
C VAL A 382 9.60 -6.61 -5.58
N LYS A 383 8.83 -6.04 -4.65
CA LYS A 383 8.56 -6.62 -3.33
C LYS A 383 7.07 -6.86 -3.15
N VAL A 384 6.69 -8.10 -2.87
CA VAL A 384 5.33 -8.52 -2.55
C VAL A 384 5.34 -9.14 -1.16
N VAL A 385 4.58 -8.58 -0.23
CA VAL A 385 4.59 -9.03 1.17
C VAL A 385 3.97 -10.43 1.30
N ASN A 386 2.89 -10.70 0.58
CA ASN A 386 2.17 -11.96 0.64
C ASN A 386 2.46 -12.82 -0.61
N ASP A 387 1.41 -13.34 -1.24
CA ASP A 387 1.50 -14.35 -2.29
C ASP A 387 1.56 -13.70 -3.69
N VAL A 388 2.18 -14.40 -4.63
CA VAL A 388 2.15 -14.10 -6.07
C VAL A 388 1.51 -15.29 -6.76
N THR A 389 0.33 -15.07 -7.35
CA THR A 389 -0.48 -16.12 -7.97
C THR A 389 -0.94 -15.72 -9.36
N ALA A 390 -0.71 -16.58 -10.35
CA ALA A 390 -1.23 -16.43 -11.70
C ALA A 390 -1.94 -17.69 -12.17
N THR A 391 -2.96 -17.55 -13.01
CA THR A 391 -3.50 -18.67 -13.82
C THR A 391 -2.56 -19.08 -14.94
N GLY A 392 -1.84 -18.13 -15.55
CA GLY A 392 -0.75 -18.38 -16.49
C GLY A 392 0.57 -18.66 -15.78
N ASP A 393 1.61 -17.92 -16.16
CA ASP A 393 2.93 -18.02 -15.55
C ASP A 393 3.05 -17.05 -14.36
N ALA A 394 3.67 -17.46 -13.26
CA ALA A 394 3.81 -16.54 -12.12
C ALA A 394 4.85 -15.45 -12.38
N VAL A 395 6.02 -15.80 -12.90
CA VAL A 395 7.11 -14.85 -13.15
C VAL A 395 7.76 -15.10 -14.50
N SER A 396 7.90 -14.05 -15.29
CA SER A 396 8.64 -14.01 -16.55
C SER A 396 9.78 -13.00 -16.47
N ILE A 397 11.01 -13.43 -16.78
CA ILE A 397 12.22 -12.61 -16.67
C ILE A 397 12.98 -12.55 -18.01
N SER A 398 13.20 -11.34 -18.51
CA SER A 398 13.93 -11.03 -19.73
C SER A 398 15.14 -10.14 -19.43
N LYS A 399 16.26 -10.74 -19.00
CA LYS A 399 17.48 -10.03 -18.59
C LYS A 399 18.57 -10.16 -19.66
N THR A 400 18.91 -9.05 -20.30
CA THR A 400 19.76 -8.93 -21.48
C THR A 400 21.25 -8.81 -21.14
N THR A 401 21.60 -8.30 -19.96
CA THR A 401 22.99 -8.03 -19.56
C THR A 401 23.30 -8.51 -18.15
N ASP A 402 24.54 -8.91 -17.87
CA ASP A 402 24.98 -9.32 -16.52
C ASP A 402 25.09 -8.14 -15.56
N LYS A 403 25.14 -6.90 -16.06
CA LYS A 403 25.39 -5.72 -15.22
C LYS A 403 24.15 -5.13 -14.56
N SER A 404 22.97 -5.36 -15.15
CA SER A 404 21.70 -5.01 -14.54
C SER A 404 21.45 -5.87 -13.31
N THR A 405 20.66 -5.35 -12.37
CA THR A 405 20.25 -6.06 -11.16
C THR A 405 18.74 -6.24 -11.16
N LEU A 406 18.28 -7.48 -10.97
CA LEU A 406 16.88 -7.80 -10.77
C LEU A 406 16.73 -8.42 -9.39
N ASP A 407 15.89 -7.84 -8.54
CA ASP A 407 15.68 -8.26 -7.17
C ASP A 407 14.18 -8.45 -6.90
N LEU A 408 13.76 -9.70 -6.84
CA LEU A 408 12.38 -10.09 -6.58
C LEU A 408 12.25 -10.62 -5.15
N VAL A 409 11.37 -10.03 -4.35
CA VAL A 409 11.10 -10.43 -2.96
C VAL A 409 9.63 -10.80 -2.80
N VAL A 410 9.34 -12.03 -2.40
CA VAL A 410 7.98 -12.54 -2.15
C VAL A 410 7.91 -13.15 -0.75
N GLY A 411 7.27 -12.46 0.20
CA GLY A 411 7.17 -12.93 1.60
C GLY A 411 6.30 -14.17 1.79
N GLY A 412 5.45 -14.46 0.79
CA GLY A 412 4.56 -15.62 0.71
C GLY A 412 4.97 -16.65 -0.36
N THR A 413 3.95 -17.21 -1.00
CA THR A 413 4.05 -18.30 -1.97
C THR A 413 4.00 -17.76 -3.39
N LEU A 414 4.91 -18.24 -4.23
CA LEU A 414 4.89 -18.04 -5.67
C LEU A 414 4.27 -19.28 -6.32
N SER A 415 3.11 -19.11 -6.97
CA SER A 415 2.31 -20.19 -7.54
C SER A 415 1.70 -19.82 -8.89
N SER A 416 1.56 -20.83 -9.76
CA SER A 416 1.08 -20.64 -11.13
C SER A 416 0.12 -21.75 -11.58
N GLY A 417 -0.60 -21.49 -12.67
CA GLY A 417 -1.35 -22.53 -13.38
C GLY A 417 -0.48 -23.29 -14.36
N GLU A 418 0.45 -22.62 -15.04
CA GLU A 418 1.35 -23.18 -16.06
C GLU A 418 2.80 -23.26 -15.57
N HIS A 419 3.60 -22.21 -15.77
CA HIS A 419 5.02 -22.17 -15.38
C HIS A 419 5.28 -21.23 -14.20
N THR A 420 6.25 -21.57 -13.37
CA THR A 420 6.46 -20.85 -12.10
C THR A 420 7.39 -19.65 -12.30
N ILE A 421 8.64 -19.88 -12.72
CA ILE A 421 9.58 -18.82 -13.10
C ILE A 421 10.14 -19.18 -14.48
N VAL A 422 9.97 -18.28 -15.44
CA VAL A 422 10.40 -18.45 -16.84
C VAL A 422 11.45 -17.41 -17.19
N LEU A 423 12.60 -17.88 -17.67
CA LEU A 423 13.65 -17.05 -18.24
C LEU A 423 13.47 -16.97 -19.76
N GLN A 424 13.11 -15.79 -20.26
CA GLN A 424 12.88 -15.58 -21.69
C GLN A 424 14.19 -15.39 -22.44
N ASN A 425 14.26 -15.94 -23.66
CA ASN A 425 15.32 -15.57 -24.59
C ASN A 425 15.25 -14.08 -24.90
N THR A 426 16.37 -13.40 -24.75
CA THR A 426 16.50 -11.98 -25.01
C THR A 426 17.15 -11.73 -26.36
N SER A 427 16.76 -10.63 -27.01
CA SER A 427 17.38 -10.19 -28.26
C SER A 427 18.05 -8.84 -28.03
N VAL A 428 19.35 -8.77 -28.28
CA VAL A 428 20.14 -7.53 -28.17
C VAL A 428 20.59 -7.10 -29.56
N TYR A 429 20.35 -5.84 -29.90
CA TYR A 429 20.82 -5.26 -31.15
C TYR A 429 22.26 -4.77 -31.00
N SER A 430 23.17 -5.33 -31.79
CA SER A 430 24.53 -4.82 -31.93
C SER A 430 24.54 -3.73 -32.99
N SER A 431 24.79 -2.47 -32.59
CA SER A 431 24.96 -1.37 -33.55
C SER A 431 26.24 -1.50 -34.37
N GLU A 432 27.25 -2.21 -33.86
CA GLU A 432 28.51 -2.44 -34.58
C GLU A 432 28.31 -3.44 -35.73
N ASP A 433 27.51 -4.48 -35.50
CA ASP A 433 27.25 -5.53 -36.48
C ASP A 433 25.96 -5.34 -37.28
N GLU A 434 25.14 -4.35 -36.91
CA GLU A 434 23.76 -4.12 -37.40
C GLU A 434 22.88 -5.40 -37.34
N THR A 435 23.11 -6.25 -36.33
CA THR A 435 22.40 -7.54 -36.20
C THR A 435 21.81 -7.73 -34.80
N TRP A 436 20.71 -8.47 -34.73
CA TRP A 436 20.12 -8.94 -33.48
C TRP A 436 20.75 -10.25 -33.09
N THR A 437 21.34 -10.31 -31.89
CA THR A 437 21.79 -11.56 -31.30
C THR A 437 20.75 -12.00 -30.29
N THR A 438 20.17 -13.17 -30.51
CA THR A 438 19.30 -13.82 -29.53
C THR A 438 20.15 -14.67 -28.60
N GLY A 439 20.02 -14.42 -27.30
CA GLY A 439 20.69 -15.17 -26.23
C GLY A 439 19.68 -15.66 -25.20
N SER A 440 20.17 -16.49 -24.28
CA SER A 440 19.43 -16.82 -23.05
C SER A 440 19.44 -15.61 -22.11
N SER A 441 18.41 -15.53 -21.25
CA SER A 441 18.36 -14.56 -20.15
C SER A 441 19.60 -14.72 -19.25
N SER A 442 20.20 -13.61 -18.84
CA SER A 442 21.28 -13.62 -17.86
C SER A 442 20.78 -14.06 -16.48
N THR A 443 21.56 -14.91 -15.82
CA THR A 443 21.33 -15.33 -14.42
C THR A 443 22.21 -14.55 -13.44
N GLU A 444 23.19 -13.78 -13.91
CA GLU A 444 24.06 -12.96 -13.08
C GLU A 444 23.27 -11.79 -12.49
N ASN A 445 23.51 -11.44 -11.22
CA ASN A 445 22.78 -10.38 -10.51
C ASN A 445 21.23 -10.53 -10.51
N LEU A 446 20.75 -11.76 -10.70
CA LEU A 446 19.36 -12.15 -10.49
C LEU A 446 19.21 -12.65 -9.05
N ASN A 447 18.47 -11.91 -8.23
CA ASN A 447 18.19 -12.27 -6.84
C ASN A 447 16.69 -12.53 -6.68
N ILE A 448 16.33 -13.73 -6.25
CA ILE A 448 14.94 -14.09 -5.96
C ILE A 448 14.87 -14.51 -4.49
N THR A 449 14.23 -13.71 -3.65
CA THR A 449 13.98 -14.03 -2.24
C THR A 449 12.52 -14.41 -2.07
N VAL A 450 12.23 -15.62 -1.59
CA VAL A 450 10.86 -16.13 -1.55
C VAL A 450 10.63 -17.07 -0.38
N TRP A 451 9.46 -17.08 0.24
CA TRP A 451 9.17 -18.09 1.27
C TRP A 451 8.98 -19.47 0.67
N LYS A 452 8.06 -19.61 -0.29
CA LYS A 452 7.74 -20.89 -0.93
C LYS A 452 7.54 -20.71 -2.42
N VAL A 453 8.01 -21.68 -3.20
CA VAL A 453 7.78 -21.75 -4.65
C VAL A 453 7.11 -23.08 -4.98
N GLU A 454 5.91 -23.00 -5.56
CA GLU A 454 5.20 -24.19 -6.04
C GLU A 454 5.69 -24.55 -7.44
N PRO A 455 6.23 -25.77 -7.66
CA PRO A 455 6.72 -26.14 -8.98
C PRO A 455 5.59 -26.18 -10.02
N ALA A 456 5.96 -25.92 -11.27
CA ALA A 456 5.05 -26.02 -12.42
C ALA A 456 4.38 -27.40 -12.45
N LYS A 457 3.06 -27.43 -12.64
CA LYS A 457 2.26 -28.67 -12.43
C LYS A 457 2.66 -29.80 -13.36
N ASP A 458 2.98 -29.47 -14.61
CA ASP A 458 3.25 -30.46 -15.65
C ASP A 458 4.70 -30.94 -15.67
N THR A 459 5.66 -30.07 -15.37
CA THR A 459 7.09 -30.38 -15.45
C THR A 459 7.73 -30.66 -14.08
N GLY A 460 7.15 -30.13 -13.01
CA GLY A 460 7.75 -30.15 -11.67
C GLY A 460 8.98 -29.24 -11.53
N ASN A 461 9.23 -28.38 -12.52
CA ASN A 461 10.34 -27.42 -12.53
C ASN A 461 9.98 -26.17 -11.72
N ILE A 462 11.00 -25.50 -11.17
CA ILE A 462 10.82 -24.21 -10.47
C ILE A 462 11.24 -23.07 -11.39
N VAL A 463 12.40 -23.21 -12.04
CA VAL A 463 12.88 -22.26 -13.06
C VAL A 463 13.06 -22.99 -14.39
N GLU A 464 12.58 -22.37 -15.46
CA GLU A 464 12.65 -22.89 -16.83
C GLU A 464 13.16 -21.82 -17.79
N ASP A 465 14.05 -22.20 -18.71
CA ASP A 465 14.34 -21.40 -19.89
C ASP A 465 13.26 -21.65 -20.93
N VAL A 466 12.78 -20.58 -21.59
CA VAL A 466 11.88 -20.72 -22.73
C VAL A 466 12.58 -20.41 -24.04
N LYS A 467 12.49 -21.36 -24.97
CA LYS A 467 12.95 -21.21 -26.34
C LYS A 467 11.76 -21.23 -27.30
N ARG A 468 11.56 -20.13 -28.02
CA ARG A 468 10.61 -20.10 -29.15
C ARG A 468 11.21 -20.84 -30.34
N VAL A 469 10.55 -21.91 -30.76
CA VAL A 469 10.91 -22.72 -31.93
C VAL A 469 9.94 -22.39 -33.06
N TYR A 470 10.48 -21.90 -34.17
CA TYR A 470 9.70 -21.61 -35.36
C TYR A 470 9.49 -22.88 -36.19
N SER A 471 8.24 -23.19 -36.52
CA SER A 471 7.87 -24.25 -37.45
C SER A 471 7.67 -23.66 -38.85
N GLU A 472 8.56 -24.01 -39.79
CA GLU A 472 8.43 -23.59 -41.20
C GLU A 472 7.16 -24.15 -41.86
N ASP A 473 6.71 -25.34 -41.44
CA ASP A 473 5.57 -26.04 -42.05
C ASP A 473 4.22 -25.40 -41.69
N SER A 474 4.11 -24.83 -40.49
CA SER A 474 2.86 -24.23 -39.97
C SER A 474 2.92 -22.71 -39.83
N TYR A 475 4.07 -22.07 -40.11
CA TYR A 475 4.31 -20.65 -39.86
C TYR A 475 3.93 -20.23 -38.43
N SER A 476 4.13 -21.13 -37.46
CA SER A 476 3.75 -20.93 -36.07
C SER A 476 4.96 -21.09 -35.16
N TYR A 477 4.92 -20.44 -34.01
CA TYR A 477 5.90 -20.63 -32.94
C TYR A 477 5.36 -21.63 -31.92
N THR A 478 6.24 -22.50 -31.42
CA THR A 478 6.00 -23.32 -30.24
C THR A 478 7.04 -22.97 -29.18
N SER A 479 6.66 -22.99 -27.91
CA SER A 479 7.58 -22.79 -26.80
C SER A 479 8.11 -24.14 -26.32
N GLU A 480 9.43 -24.27 -26.21
CA GLU A 480 10.08 -25.38 -25.51
C GLU A 480 10.60 -24.87 -24.16
N TYR A 481 10.25 -25.57 -23.09
CA TYR A 481 10.65 -25.24 -21.71
C TYR A 481 11.64 -26.27 -21.20
N THR A 482 12.77 -25.81 -20.67
CA THR A 482 13.81 -26.66 -20.09
C THR A 482 14.22 -26.18 -18.71
N ARG A 483 14.35 -27.09 -17.74
CA ARG A 483 14.77 -26.75 -16.38
C ARG A 483 16.11 -26.02 -16.37
N ASN A 484 16.18 -24.87 -15.70
CA ASN A 484 17.40 -24.13 -15.47
C ASN A 484 17.89 -24.36 -14.03
N GLU A 485 18.80 -25.31 -13.84
CA GLU A 485 19.32 -25.66 -12.50
C GLU A 485 20.23 -24.58 -11.92
N GLU A 486 20.91 -23.80 -12.76
CA GLU A 486 21.81 -22.73 -12.36
C GLU A 486 21.02 -21.56 -11.76
N ALA A 487 19.97 -21.12 -12.44
CA ALA A 487 19.06 -20.09 -11.93
C ALA A 487 18.30 -20.53 -10.67
N GLU A 488 17.94 -21.83 -10.55
CA GLU A 488 17.36 -22.37 -9.32
C GLU A 488 18.30 -22.18 -8.10
N GLN A 489 19.63 -22.13 -8.28
CA GLN A 489 20.56 -21.87 -7.18
C GLN A 489 20.55 -20.42 -6.69
N ASN A 490 20.10 -19.47 -7.53
CA ASN A 490 20.03 -18.05 -7.18
C ASN A 490 18.80 -17.72 -6.30
N ILE A 491 17.93 -18.71 -6.04
CA ILE A 491 16.77 -18.54 -5.17
C ILE A 491 17.21 -18.61 -3.70
N ASN A 492 16.86 -17.56 -2.96
CA ASN A 492 17.02 -17.40 -1.53
C ASN A 492 15.70 -17.73 -0.84
N TYR A 493 15.61 -18.85 -0.13
CA TYR A 493 14.39 -19.24 0.57
C TYR A 493 14.31 -18.62 1.96
N ILE A 494 13.21 -17.95 2.26
CA ILE A 494 12.94 -17.36 3.59
C ILE A 494 12.74 -18.47 4.62
N ILE A 495 13.48 -18.38 5.72
CA ILE A 495 13.39 -19.30 6.86
C ILE A 495 12.63 -18.61 7.99
N LYS A 496 11.45 -19.14 8.31
CA LYS A 496 10.60 -18.64 9.41
C LYS A 496 10.80 -19.52 10.66
N VAL A 497 10.80 -18.90 11.83
CA VAL A 497 10.86 -19.60 13.13
C VAL A 497 9.68 -19.23 13.99
N ASP A 498 9.11 -20.22 14.66
CA ASP A 498 8.00 -19.99 15.58
C ASP A 498 8.57 -19.42 16.88
N PRO A 499 8.11 -18.26 17.36
CA PRO A 499 8.54 -17.75 18.64
C PRO A 499 8.33 -18.78 19.75
N VAL A 500 9.38 -19.01 20.55
CA VAL A 500 9.31 -19.95 21.67
C VAL A 500 8.47 -19.34 22.78
N THR A 501 7.37 -20.00 23.12
CA THR A 501 6.40 -19.50 24.13
C THR A 501 6.89 -19.63 25.57
N ALA A 502 7.90 -20.46 25.85
CA ALA A 502 8.48 -20.60 27.18
C ALA A 502 9.39 -19.41 27.51
N THR A 503 9.14 -18.74 28.65
CA THR A 503 9.94 -17.59 29.10
C THR A 503 11.43 -17.92 29.20
N GLY A 504 12.26 -17.13 28.51
CA GLY A 504 13.72 -17.33 28.41
C GLY A 504 14.13 -18.36 27.34
N GLY A 505 13.17 -18.94 26.62
CA GLY A 505 13.43 -19.82 25.48
C GLY A 505 13.51 -19.01 24.19
N ALA A 506 14.35 -19.44 23.26
CA ALA A 506 14.47 -18.83 21.94
C ALA A 506 14.97 -19.85 20.92
N ILE A 507 14.58 -19.68 19.67
CA ILE A 507 15.21 -20.33 18.51
C ILE A 507 15.89 -19.21 17.72
N GLY A 508 17.21 -19.25 17.66
CA GLY A 508 18.01 -18.50 16.69
C GLY A 508 18.30 -19.33 15.45
N LEU A 509 18.72 -18.66 14.38
CA LEU A 509 19.18 -19.28 13.15
C LEU A 509 20.65 -18.93 12.93
N SER A 510 21.43 -19.89 12.43
CA SER A 510 22.74 -19.64 11.84
C SER A 510 22.97 -20.48 10.59
N GLY A 511 23.90 -20.06 9.74
CA GLY A 511 24.02 -20.59 8.37
C GLY A 511 23.02 -19.98 7.39
N THR A 512 22.36 -18.89 7.78
CA THR A 512 21.50 -18.06 6.93
C THR A 512 22.19 -16.75 6.56
N THR A 513 21.68 -16.09 5.53
CA THR A 513 22.04 -14.72 5.14
C THR A 513 20.85 -13.80 5.44
N GLU A 514 21.11 -12.57 5.88
CA GLU A 514 20.04 -11.58 6.02
C GLU A 514 19.86 -10.81 4.70
N LEU A 515 18.70 -10.95 4.06
CA LEU A 515 18.32 -10.24 2.84
C LEU A 515 16.93 -9.64 3.03
N HIS A 516 16.77 -8.34 2.77
CA HIS A 516 15.48 -7.63 2.84
C HIS A 516 14.74 -7.76 4.19
N GLY A 517 15.49 -7.91 5.29
CA GLY A 517 14.93 -8.15 6.63
C GLY A 517 14.51 -9.60 6.90
N TYR A 518 14.77 -10.52 5.98
CA TYR A 518 14.52 -11.96 6.12
C TYR A 518 15.82 -12.73 6.34
N GLN A 519 15.74 -13.79 7.14
CA GLN A 519 16.78 -14.82 7.18
C GLN A 519 16.55 -15.79 6.02
N THR A 520 17.52 -15.92 5.12
CA THR A 520 17.42 -16.72 3.90
C THR A 520 18.52 -17.77 3.81
N ALA A 521 18.26 -18.83 3.04
CA ALA A 521 19.26 -19.84 2.68
C ALA A 521 18.90 -20.48 1.33
N HIS A 522 19.88 -21.07 0.63
CA HIS A 522 19.63 -21.74 -0.65
C HIS A 522 19.14 -23.17 -0.45
N GLN A 523 18.59 -23.77 -1.52
CA GLN A 523 18.24 -25.19 -1.52
C GLN A 523 19.45 -26.05 -1.14
N GLY A 524 19.26 -27.02 -0.24
CA GLY A 524 20.30 -27.95 0.20
C GLY A 524 21.25 -27.37 1.26
N ASP A 525 21.16 -26.08 1.56
CA ASP A 525 21.92 -25.48 2.65
C ASP A 525 21.47 -26.02 3.99
N LYS A 526 22.44 -26.13 4.91
CA LYS A 526 22.18 -26.52 6.29
C LYS A 526 21.97 -25.27 7.15
N VAL A 527 20.74 -25.12 7.62
CA VAL A 527 20.38 -24.08 8.58
C VAL A 527 20.44 -24.67 9.99
N TYR A 528 21.30 -24.13 10.82
CA TYR A 528 21.48 -24.55 12.20
C TYR A 528 20.49 -23.83 13.11
N LEU A 529 19.83 -24.59 13.98
CA LEU A 529 18.86 -24.09 14.95
C LEU A 529 19.56 -23.89 16.29
N GLU A 530 19.71 -22.62 16.69
CA GLU A 530 20.36 -22.23 17.94
C GLU A 530 19.32 -22.11 19.04
N ILE A 531 19.10 -23.21 19.75
CA ILE A 531 18.01 -23.29 20.72
C ILE A 531 18.51 -22.91 22.10
N THR A 532 17.97 -21.83 22.63
CA THR A 532 18.11 -21.49 24.04
C THR A 532 17.01 -22.20 24.81
N VAL A 533 17.40 -23.19 25.62
CA VAL A 533 16.48 -23.95 26.45
C VAL A 533 16.50 -23.40 27.88
N PRO A 534 15.37 -22.93 28.43
CA PRO A 534 15.29 -22.47 29.81
C PRO A 534 15.66 -23.57 30.80
N ALA A 535 16.13 -23.17 31.99
CA ALA A 535 16.40 -24.10 33.07
C ALA A 535 15.13 -24.93 33.38
N ARG A 536 15.31 -26.24 33.60
CA ARG A 536 14.24 -27.24 33.83
C ARG A 536 13.42 -27.59 32.58
N TYR A 537 13.87 -27.26 31.39
CA TYR A 537 13.31 -27.76 30.13
C TYR A 537 14.37 -28.53 29.33
N THR A 538 13.92 -29.41 28.45
CA THR A 538 14.70 -30.05 27.40
C THR A 538 13.94 -29.92 26.08
N VAL A 539 14.63 -29.97 24.96
CA VAL A 539 13.99 -30.14 23.65
C VAL A 539 13.24 -31.47 23.65
N ASP A 540 11.97 -31.45 23.28
CA ASP A 540 11.11 -32.62 23.14
C ASP A 540 11.01 -33.05 21.68
N SER A 541 10.55 -32.13 20.84
CA SER A 541 10.35 -32.35 19.41
C SER A 541 10.41 -31.03 18.64
N PHE A 542 10.62 -31.12 17.34
CA PHE A 542 10.40 -30.02 16.40
C PHE A 542 9.11 -30.25 15.66
N TYR A 543 8.45 -29.18 15.25
CA TYR A 543 7.28 -29.24 14.40
C TYR A 543 7.38 -28.17 13.32
N ASN A 544 6.65 -28.40 12.23
CA ASN A 544 6.48 -27.42 11.19
C ASN A 544 5.08 -26.81 11.32
N VAL A 545 4.95 -25.56 10.88
CA VAL A 545 3.66 -24.86 10.83
C VAL A 545 2.95 -25.18 9.51
N ASP A 546 1.62 -25.19 9.53
CA ASP A 546 0.82 -25.45 8.33
C ASP A 546 1.25 -24.57 7.15
N GLY A 547 1.36 -25.17 5.97
CA GLY A 547 1.85 -24.52 4.75
C GLY A 547 3.37 -24.67 4.50
N ALA A 548 4.15 -25.04 5.52
CA ALA A 548 5.57 -25.33 5.36
C ALA A 548 5.83 -26.73 4.79
N ALA A 549 6.96 -26.90 4.09
CA ALA A 549 7.46 -28.19 3.68
C ALA A 549 7.76 -29.07 4.91
N ASN A 550 7.58 -30.39 4.79
CA ASN A 550 7.94 -31.32 5.86
C ASN A 550 9.47 -31.51 5.86
N VAL A 551 10.13 -30.86 6.81
CA VAL A 551 11.58 -30.84 6.95
C VAL A 551 11.96 -31.59 8.22
N GLN A 552 12.84 -32.57 8.08
CA GLN A 552 13.37 -33.29 9.21
C GLN A 552 14.49 -32.47 9.89
N VAL A 553 14.31 -32.14 11.16
CA VAL A 553 15.40 -31.59 11.98
C VAL A 553 16.34 -32.73 12.40
N ILE A 554 17.62 -32.60 12.06
CA ILE A 554 18.66 -33.58 12.33
C ILE A 554 19.42 -33.13 13.58
N SER A 555 19.57 -34.06 14.54
CA SER A 555 20.38 -33.86 15.74
C SER A 555 21.73 -34.55 15.58
N SER A 556 22.83 -33.80 15.70
CA SER A 556 24.20 -34.32 15.65
C SER A 556 25.09 -33.55 16.62
N ASP A 557 25.77 -34.26 17.52
CA ASP A 557 26.70 -33.70 18.52
C ASP A 557 26.09 -32.56 19.39
N GLY A 558 24.80 -32.68 19.72
CA GLY A 558 24.08 -31.67 20.52
C GLY A 558 23.69 -30.40 19.75
N LYS A 559 23.92 -30.37 18.43
CA LYS A 559 23.43 -29.34 17.52
C LYS A 559 22.24 -29.85 16.72
N TYR A 560 21.34 -28.94 16.37
CA TYR A 560 20.18 -29.22 15.54
C TYR A 560 20.32 -28.44 14.24
N TYR A 561 20.05 -29.08 13.11
CA TYR A 561 20.01 -28.40 11.82
C TYR A 561 18.92 -28.98 10.93
N LEU A 562 18.48 -28.20 9.97
CA LEU A 562 17.60 -28.62 8.88
C LEU A 562 18.30 -28.37 7.55
N GLU A 563 17.89 -29.13 6.54
CA GLU A 563 18.33 -28.90 5.16
C GLU A 563 17.18 -28.24 4.40
N VAL A 564 17.45 -27.12 3.72
CA VAL A 564 16.42 -26.37 3.01
C VAL A 564 15.92 -27.19 1.82
N PRO A 565 14.62 -27.51 1.75
CA PRO A 565 14.08 -28.32 0.66
C PRO A 565 14.00 -27.53 -0.64
N ARG A 566 14.00 -28.24 -1.77
CA ARG A 566 13.68 -27.66 -3.08
C ARG A 566 12.28 -27.02 -3.06
N GLY A 567 12.17 -25.77 -3.52
CA GLY A 567 10.92 -25.01 -3.46
C GLY A 567 10.68 -24.29 -2.12
N GLY A 568 11.57 -24.47 -1.14
CA GLY A 568 11.51 -23.72 0.11
C GLY A 568 10.32 -24.06 1.01
N GLY A 569 9.82 -23.06 1.72
CA GLY A 569 8.74 -23.18 2.68
C GLY A 569 9.21 -23.73 4.03
N VAL A 570 10.23 -23.14 4.65
CA VAL A 570 10.71 -23.59 5.97
C VAL A 570 10.08 -22.72 7.06
N PHE A 571 9.25 -23.34 7.89
CA PHE A 571 8.76 -22.76 9.14
C PHE A 571 8.92 -23.80 10.25
N VAL A 572 9.86 -23.57 11.16
CA VAL A 572 10.19 -24.50 12.24
C VAL A 572 9.85 -23.92 13.62
N GLY A 573 9.18 -24.74 14.43
CA GLY A 573 8.97 -24.51 15.86
C GLY A 573 9.60 -25.62 16.71
N VAL A 574 9.73 -25.36 18.00
CA VAL A 574 10.27 -26.33 18.98
C VAL A 574 9.31 -26.51 20.15
N ASN A 575 9.00 -27.76 20.45
CA ASN A 575 8.34 -28.14 21.69
C ASN A 575 9.39 -28.38 22.76
N LEU A 576 9.22 -27.73 23.91
CA LEU A 576 10.04 -27.94 25.08
C LEU A 576 9.29 -28.77 26.12
N LYS A 577 9.93 -29.83 26.62
CA LYS A 577 9.41 -30.65 27.71
C LYS A 577 10.06 -30.25 29.02
N LYS A 578 9.25 -30.06 30.05
CA LYS A 578 9.73 -29.80 31.41
C LYS A 578 10.44 -31.04 31.97
N ILE A 579 11.66 -30.87 32.46
CA ILE A 579 12.43 -31.90 33.15
C ILE A 579 11.69 -32.25 34.44
N SER A 580 11.39 -33.54 34.63
CA SER A 580 10.70 -33.99 35.83
C SER A 580 11.66 -33.96 37.03
N SER A 581 11.15 -33.62 38.22
CA SER A 581 11.97 -33.54 39.46
C SER A 581 12.62 -34.87 39.86
N THR A 582 12.22 -35.98 39.23
CA THR A 582 12.80 -37.32 39.38
C THR A 582 14.01 -37.61 38.47
N GLU A 583 14.27 -36.77 37.45
CA GLU A 583 15.39 -36.92 36.50
C GLU A 583 16.60 -36.03 36.83
N ILE A 584 16.50 -35.18 37.85
CA ILE A 584 17.64 -34.43 38.39
C ILE A 584 18.44 -35.38 39.28
N ASP A 585 19.35 -36.14 38.69
CA ASP A 585 20.30 -36.96 39.44
C ASP A 585 21.26 -36.04 40.21
N ALA A 586 21.12 -36.03 41.53
CA ALA A 586 21.91 -35.23 42.46
C ALA A 586 23.38 -35.72 42.61
N SER A 587 23.92 -36.42 41.61
CA SER A 587 25.20 -37.14 41.72
C SER A 587 26.41 -36.39 41.12
N ASN A 588 26.24 -35.21 40.50
CA ASN A 588 27.35 -34.51 39.83
C ASN A 588 27.44 -32.98 40.05
N VAL A 589 27.02 -32.48 41.22
CA VAL A 589 27.47 -31.16 41.67
C VAL A 589 28.77 -31.34 42.44
N VAL A 590 29.89 -31.13 41.76
CA VAL A 590 31.21 -30.98 42.38
C VAL A 590 31.15 -29.72 43.26
N ALA A 591 30.92 -29.94 44.56
CA ALA A 591 31.19 -28.94 45.57
C ALA A 591 32.69 -28.64 45.56
N THR A 592 33.08 -27.47 45.06
CA THR A 592 34.41 -26.93 45.25
C THR A 592 34.49 -26.41 46.69
N GLU A 593 34.78 -27.31 47.63
CA GLU A 593 35.19 -26.93 48.98
C GLU A 593 36.62 -26.37 48.94
N GLY A 594 36.71 -25.03 48.98
CA GLY A 594 37.92 -24.32 49.35
C GLY A 594 38.05 -24.27 50.87
N ASP A 595 38.86 -25.18 51.42
CA ASP A 595 39.37 -25.11 52.80
C ASP A 595 40.37 -23.96 52.92
N HIS A 596 40.15 -23.02 53.86
CA HIS A 596 41.19 -22.51 54.75
C HIS A 596 40.64 -21.73 55.97
N ARG A 597 40.75 -22.37 57.14
CA ARG A 597 41.32 -21.87 58.43
C ARG A 597 40.66 -20.70 59.21
N LYS A 598 40.02 -21.12 60.33
CA LYS A 598 40.22 -20.76 61.77
C LYS A 598 40.31 -19.30 62.30
N SER A 599 39.65 -19.16 63.47
CA SER A 599 39.71 -18.15 64.57
C SER A 599 39.18 -16.76 64.24
N ASP A 600 38.29 -16.13 65.01
CA ASP A 600 38.40 -15.93 66.46
C ASP A 600 37.06 -15.61 67.17
N SER A 601 37.06 -15.82 68.49
CA SER A 601 35.96 -15.64 69.44
C SER A 601 35.86 -14.21 70.02
N GLY A 602 34.65 -13.75 70.37
CA GLY A 602 34.41 -12.64 71.32
C GLY A 602 33.12 -11.85 71.01
N SER A 603 31.98 -12.16 71.63
CA SER A 603 31.46 -11.62 72.91
C SER A 603 30.86 -10.20 72.85
N GLY A 604 29.53 -10.12 73.02
CA GLY A 604 28.94 -9.20 74.01
C GLY A 604 27.99 -8.09 73.53
N GLN A 605 26.76 -8.15 74.08
CA GLN A 605 25.83 -7.07 74.44
C GLN A 605 24.96 -6.46 73.31
N ASN A 606 23.69 -6.84 73.12
CA ASN A 606 22.48 -6.69 73.96
C ASN A 606 21.85 -5.29 73.93
N TRP A 607 20.71 -5.13 73.25
CA TRP A 607 19.57 -4.32 73.74
C TRP A 607 18.26 -4.86 73.14
N SER A 608 17.39 -5.32 74.04
CA SER A 608 16.04 -5.82 73.77
C SER A 608 14.96 -4.80 74.15
N VAL A 609 13.72 -5.09 73.74
CA VAL A 609 12.42 -4.60 74.27
C VAL A 609 11.90 -3.33 73.57
N GLY A 610 10.67 -3.27 73.04
CA GLY A 610 9.47 -3.94 73.53
C GLY A 610 8.38 -4.24 72.51
N ASN A 611 7.95 -5.49 72.60
CA ASN A 611 6.62 -6.03 72.34
C ASN A 611 5.54 -5.25 73.12
N ASN A 612 4.36 -5.03 72.53
CA ASN A 612 3.12 -5.61 73.10
C ASN A 612 1.90 -5.50 72.18
N THR A 613 1.41 -6.68 71.80
CA THR A 613 0.02 -7.17 71.88
C THR A 613 -1.10 -6.45 71.12
N GLY A 614 -1.61 -7.15 70.11
CA GLY A 614 -2.93 -7.72 70.23
C GLY A 614 -4.01 -7.08 69.38
N ASN A 615 -4.20 -7.60 68.17
CA ASN A 615 -5.55 -8.00 67.77
C ASN A 615 -5.47 -9.24 66.87
N ALA A 616 -6.08 -10.31 67.34
CA ALA A 616 -6.32 -11.52 66.58
C ALA A 616 -7.56 -11.30 65.69
N GLY A 617 -7.43 -11.60 64.41
CA GLY A 617 -8.57 -11.69 63.49
C GLY A 617 -8.24 -11.15 62.11
N ASN A 618 -8.19 -12.05 61.13
CA ASN A 618 -8.00 -11.85 59.69
C ASN A 618 -6.57 -11.70 59.17
N ASP A 619 -5.72 -12.71 59.43
CA ASP A 619 -4.62 -12.99 58.50
C ASP A 619 -5.20 -13.80 57.33
N ALA A 620 -5.66 -13.10 56.29
CA ALA A 620 -5.83 -13.70 54.97
C ALA A 620 -4.43 -14.08 54.45
N PRO A 621 -4.18 -15.35 54.08
CA PRO A 621 -2.87 -15.77 53.58
C PRO A 621 -2.66 -15.12 52.20
N GLY A 622 -1.68 -14.22 52.06
CA GLY A 622 -1.26 -13.82 50.71
C GLY A 622 -0.46 -12.54 50.51
N PHE A 623 -0.61 -11.51 51.35
CA PHE A 623 0.07 -10.24 51.09
C PHE A 623 1.53 -10.28 51.52
N SER A 624 2.42 -10.31 50.53
CA SER A 624 3.87 -10.22 50.72
C SER A 624 4.39 -9.08 49.87
N SER A 625 4.83 -7.98 50.49
CA SER A 625 5.52 -6.86 49.81
C SER A 625 6.96 -7.21 49.39
N ASP A 626 7.22 -8.50 49.16
CA ASP A 626 8.55 -9.05 48.98
C ASP A 626 8.88 -9.12 47.48
N MET A 627 9.76 -8.23 47.05
CA MET A 627 10.24 -8.12 45.67
C MET A 627 10.95 -9.40 45.19
N THR A 628 11.43 -10.26 46.10
CA THR A 628 12.16 -11.48 45.73
C THR A 628 11.30 -12.46 44.94
N ARG A 629 9.96 -12.42 45.10
CA ARG A 629 9.04 -13.28 44.33
C ARG A 629 9.01 -12.91 42.85
N TYR A 630 9.24 -11.65 42.53
CA TYR A 630 9.23 -11.12 41.17
C TYR A 630 10.57 -11.30 40.43
N GLN A 631 11.61 -11.82 41.10
CA GLN A 631 12.90 -12.06 40.48
C GLN A 631 12.79 -13.17 39.41
N GLY A 632 13.14 -12.83 38.17
CA GLY A 632 13.10 -13.74 37.03
C GLY A 632 11.83 -13.71 36.20
N LEU A 633 10.82 -12.89 36.58
CA LEU A 633 9.69 -12.60 35.70
C LEU A 633 10.05 -11.46 34.75
N THR A 634 9.69 -11.63 33.48
CA THR A 634 9.87 -10.62 32.44
C THR A 634 8.57 -10.28 31.76
N ILE A 635 8.45 -9.04 31.32
CA ILE A 635 7.38 -8.57 30.45
C ILE A 635 7.92 -8.54 29.03
N GLN A 636 7.12 -8.98 28.07
CA GLN A 636 7.47 -8.95 26.66
C GLN A 636 6.34 -8.31 25.87
N ALA A 637 6.69 -7.36 25.01
CA ALA A 637 5.78 -6.83 24.01
C ALA A 637 6.54 -6.62 22.70
N PRO A 638 6.00 -7.08 21.55
CA PRO A 638 6.61 -6.86 20.25
C PRO A 638 6.46 -5.38 19.88
N ASN A 639 7.55 -4.78 19.41
CA ASN A 639 7.55 -3.41 18.91
C ASN A 639 7.21 -3.34 17.41
N LEU A 640 7.06 -2.13 16.87
CA LEU A 640 6.80 -1.86 15.45
C LEU A 640 7.82 -2.52 14.49
N ALA A 641 9.02 -2.86 14.97
CA ALA A 641 10.04 -3.57 14.21
C ALA A 641 9.95 -5.11 14.38
N GLY A 642 8.87 -5.63 14.97
CA GLY A 642 8.67 -7.07 15.21
C GLY A 642 9.57 -7.66 16.30
N THR A 643 10.39 -6.84 16.96
CA THR A 643 11.31 -7.30 18.02
C THR A 643 10.66 -7.19 19.39
N ASN A 644 10.82 -8.21 20.23
CA ASN A 644 10.29 -8.18 21.59
C ASN A 644 11.15 -7.27 22.48
N THR A 645 10.51 -6.23 23.03
CA THR A 645 11.09 -5.49 24.15
C THR A 645 10.90 -6.33 25.40
N VAL A 646 12.00 -6.79 26.02
CA VAL A 646 11.98 -7.66 27.20
C VAL A 646 12.50 -6.88 28.40
N LEU A 647 11.69 -6.78 29.45
CA LEU A 647 12.06 -6.08 30.70
C LEU A 647 11.87 -6.97 31.90
N ASN A 648 12.74 -6.81 32.90
CA ASN A 648 12.49 -7.43 34.19
C ASN A 648 11.30 -6.73 34.84
N ILE A 649 10.38 -7.51 35.38
CA ILE A 649 9.17 -6.94 35.98
C ILE A 649 9.50 -5.98 37.13
N THR A 650 10.59 -6.23 37.85
CA THR A 650 11.05 -5.39 38.98
C THR A 650 11.46 -3.98 38.56
N ASP A 651 11.69 -3.74 37.26
CA ASP A 651 12.06 -2.43 36.73
C ASP A 651 10.83 -1.53 36.54
N VAL A 652 9.64 -2.12 36.43
CA VAL A 652 8.40 -1.41 36.11
C VAL A 652 7.25 -1.66 37.09
N LEU A 653 7.38 -2.65 37.97
CA LEU A 653 6.38 -3.03 38.97
C LEU A 653 6.92 -2.87 40.39
N MET A 654 6.13 -2.20 41.23
CA MET A 654 6.35 -2.10 42.66
C MET A 654 5.14 -2.67 43.42
N PRO A 655 5.30 -3.74 44.21
CA PRO A 655 4.23 -4.24 45.06
C PRO A 655 3.81 -3.20 46.09
N LEU A 656 2.51 -3.05 46.32
CA LEU A 656 1.96 -2.14 47.33
C LEU A 656 1.22 -2.92 48.40
N ASP A 657 1.27 -2.42 49.63
CA ASP A 657 0.32 -2.85 50.65
C ASP A 657 -1.09 -2.33 50.32
N PRO A 658 -2.16 -2.99 50.80
CA PRO A 658 -3.54 -2.60 50.50
C PRO A 658 -3.87 -1.15 50.87
N MET A 659 -3.30 -0.60 51.94
CA MET A 659 -3.58 0.78 52.36
C MET A 659 -2.90 1.81 51.46
N ALA A 660 -1.66 1.55 51.03
CA ALA A 660 -0.98 2.35 50.02
C ALA A 660 -1.76 2.36 48.69
N ALA A 661 -2.24 1.20 48.24
CA ALA A 661 -3.04 1.10 47.01
C ALA A 661 -4.36 1.87 47.11
N ILE A 662 -5.10 1.73 48.22
CA ILE A 662 -6.34 2.47 48.45
C ILE A 662 -6.10 3.98 48.50
N ASN A 663 -5.02 4.44 49.15
CA ASN A 663 -4.66 5.85 49.18
C ASN A 663 -4.34 6.40 47.78
N ASN A 664 -3.68 5.62 46.92
CA ASN A 664 -3.42 6.01 45.53
C ASN A 664 -4.73 6.15 44.72
N PHE A 665 -5.68 5.24 44.91
CA PHE A 665 -7.01 5.32 44.27
C PHE A 665 -7.80 6.56 44.73
N ILE A 666 -7.80 6.85 46.04
CA ILE A 666 -8.41 8.06 46.59
C ILE A 666 -7.74 9.32 46.03
N ALA A 667 -6.41 9.34 45.95
CA ALA A 667 -5.66 10.46 45.40
C ALA A 667 -5.94 10.68 43.90
N ALA A 668 -6.25 9.62 43.16
CA ALA A 668 -6.66 9.68 41.76
C ALA A 668 -8.14 10.04 41.55
N GLY A 669 -8.92 10.26 42.62
CA GLY A 669 -10.35 10.58 42.55
C GLY A 669 -11.25 9.36 42.31
N VAL A 670 -10.71 8.14 42.39
CA VAL A 670 -11.42 6.88 42.20
C VAL A 670 -11.76 6.29 43.58
N GLY A 671 -13.00 6.49 44.03
CA GLY A 671 -13.49 6.01 45.34
C GLY A 671 -14.34 4.74 45.26
N GLY A 672 -14.55 4.08 46.40
CA GLY A 672 -15.50 2.94 46.51
C GLY A 672 -14.86 1.56 46.67
N PHE A 673 -13.53 1.46 46.66
CA PHE A 673 -12.78 0.22 46.81
C PHE A 673 -12.21 0.08 48.23
N GLY A 674 -12.46 -1.06 48.87
CA GLY A 674 -11.99 -1.38 50.23
C GLY A 674 -10.94 -2.50 50.24
N ALA A 675 -10.32 -2.74 51.39
CA ALA A 675 -9.36 -3.84 51.55
C ALA A 675 -10.03 -5.23 51.60
N ASP A 676 -11.35 -5.26 51.79
CA ASP A 676 -12.13 -6.49 51.88
C ASP A 676 -12.08 -7.24 50.54
N ASN A 677 -11.69 -8.52 50.60
CA ASN A 677 -11.49 -9.42 49.45
C ASN A 677 -10.41 -9.00 48.45
N MET A 678 -9.53 -8.04 48.80
CA MET A 678 -8.39 -7.75 47.94
C MET A 678 -7.43 -8.95 47.96
N LEU A 679 -6.96 -9.36 46.79
CA LEU A 679 -6.08 -10.51 46.59
C LEU A 679 -4.66 -10.12 46.15
N GLY A 680 -4.47 -8.88 45.70
CA GLY A 680 -3.18 -8.33 45.29
C GLY A 680 -3.29 -6.86 44.92
N ALA A 681 -2.18 -6.12 45.04
CA ALA A 681 -2.10 -4.73 44.63
C ALA A 681 -0.66 -4.35 44.26
N GLY A 682 -0.52 -3.35 43.39
CA GLY A 682 0.79 -2.87 42.96
C GLY A 682 0.72 -1.61 42.13
N PHE A 683 1.90 -1.10 41.80
CA PHE A 683 2.11 0.13 41.05
C PHE A 683 2.96 -0.15 39.83
N VAL A 684 2.48 0.28 38.66
CA VAL A 684 3.11 0.06 37.36
C VAL A 684 3.59 1.38 36.78
N ASN A 685 4.83 1.39 36.32
CA ASN A 685 5.40 2.51 35.60
C ASN A 685 6.29 1.99 34.47
N PHE A 686 5.78 2.02 33.25
CA PHE A 686 6.53 1.65 32.06
C PHE A 686 7.48 2.74 31.58
N ALA A 687 7.37 3.99 32.05
CA ALA A 687 8.27 5.09 31.64
C ALA A 687 8.49 5.18 30.11
N ASN A 688 7.45 4.95 29.31
CA ASN A 688 7.45 4.89 27.83
C ASN A 688 8.30 3.76 27.21
N MET A 689 8.75 2.78 27.99
CA MET A 689 9.58 1.67 27.48
C MET A 689 8.84 0.77 26.48
N PHE A 690 7.51 0.80 26.46
CA PHE A 690 6.67 0.09 25.49
C PHE A 690 5.93 1.04 24.53
N ALA A 691 6.38 2.29 24.36
CA ALA A 691 5.70 3.27 23.49
C ALA A 691 5.57 2.79 22.02
N THR A 692 6.53 1.99 21.56
CA THR A 692 6.54 1.40 20.21
C THR A 692 5.91 0.00 20.16
N ALA A 693 5.23 -0.47 21.21
CA ALA A 693 4.59 -1.79 21.19
C ALA A 693 3.41 -1.82 20.19
N LEU A 694 3.28 -2.94 19.46
CA LEU A 694 2.23 -3.17 18.46
C LEU A 694 0.83 -3.18 19.09
N THR A 695 0.71 -3.70 20.31
CA THR A 695 -0.55 -3.75 21.05
C THR A 695 -0.71 -2.54 21.96
N ASP A 696 -1.93 -2.07 22.19
CA ASP A 696 -2.19 -0.94 23.11
C ASP A 696 -2.08 -1.33 24.59
N THR A 697 -2.09 -2.63 24.88
CA THR A 697 -1.87 -3.19 26.20
C THR A 697 -0.68 -4.15 26.22
N VAL A 698 -0.02 -4.21 27.36
CA VAL A 698 1.10 -5.09 27.67
C VAL A 698 0.66 -6.03 28.79
N ASP A 699 0.86 -7.33 28.58
CA ASP A 699 0.49 -8.37 29.54
C ASP A 699 1.49 -8.40 30.71
N LEU A 700 1.01 -8.05 31.90
CA LEU A 700 1.82 -7.90 33.10
C LEU A 700 1.51 -9.04 34.11
N PRO A 701 2.43 -10.00 34.34
CA PRO A 701 2.20 -11.07 35.31
C PRO A 701 2.41 -10.59 36.74
N VAL A 702 1.40 -10.61 37.59
CA VAL A 702 1.48 -10.13 38.98
C VAL A 702 1.15 -11.22 39.98
N TYR A 703 1.91 -11.31 41.07
CA TYR A 703 1.59 -12.22 42.18
C TYR A 703 0.35 -11.74 42.93
N ALA A 704 -0.58 -12.67 43.17
CA ALA A 704 -1.81 -12.44 43.91
C ALA A 704 -2.32 -13.75 44.52
N SER A 705 -3.21 -13.69 45.50
CA SER A 705 -3.88 -14.87 46.06
C SER A 705 -5.00 -15.37 45.15
N VAL A 706 -4.62 -15.79 43.94
CA VAL A 706 -5.51 -16.25 42.87
C VAL A 706 -5.34 -17.74 42.58
N SER A 707 -6.38 -18.38 42.07
CA SER A 707 -6.44 -19.80 41.76
C SER A 707 -6.81 -20.02 40.30
N THR A 708 -6.14 -20.97 39.67
CA THR A 708 -6.32 -21.36 38.26
C THR A 708 -7.79 -21.74 37.98
N GLY A 709 -8.31 -21.25 36.86
CA GLY A 709 -9.68 -21.50 36.41
C GLY A 709 -10.74 -20.58 37.02
N GLN A 710 -10.34 -19.59 37.84
CA GLN A 710 -11.21 -18.53 38.35
C GLN A 710 -11.02 -17.23 37.57
N TYR A 711 -12.00 -16.33 37.66
CA TYR A 711 -11.92 -14.97 37.11
C TYR A 711 -11.83 -13.96 38.26
N TYR A 712 -10.99 -12.94 38.08
CA TYR A 712 -10.73 -11.90 39.06
C TYR A 712 -10.97 -10.52 38.47
N THR A 713 -11.48 -9.61 39.29
CA THR A 713 -11.67 -8.22 38.86
C THR A 713 -10.43 -7.42 39.19
N VAL A 714 -9.81 -6.84 38.17
CA VAL A 714 -8.67 -5.94 38.32
C VAL A 714 -9.16 -4.53 38.06
N VAL A 715 -8.98 -3.66 39.04
CA VAL A 715 -9.30 -2.24 38.93
C VAL A 715 -8.02 -1.42 38.89
N PHE A 716 -8.04 -0.33 38.15
CA PHE A 716 -6.92 0.59 37.99
C PHE A 716 -7.26 2.00 38.48
N SER A 717 -6.23 2.74 38.90
CA SER A 717 -6.40 4.08 39.48
C SER A 717 -6.86 5.14 38.48
N ASP A 718 -6.91 4.82 37.18
CA ASP A 718 -7.51 5.67 36.14
C ASP A 718 -9.04 5.46 36.00
N GLY A 719 -9.61 4.55 36.80
CA GLY A 719 -11.04 4.22 36.82
C GLY A 719 -11.41 3.04 35.91
N THR A 720 -10.46 2.45 35.20
CA THR A 720 -10.72 1.25 34.38
C THR A 720 -10.84 -0.01 35.25
N SER A 721 -11.64 -0.97 34.78
CA SER A 721 -11.86 -2.26 35.43
C SER A 721 -11.94 -3.36 34.39
N VAL A 722 -11.23 -4.46 34.60
CA VAL A 722 -11.16 -5.60 33.68
C VAL A 722 -11.38 -6.91 34.44
N LEU A 723 -12.00 -7.89 33.78
CA LEU A 723 -12.18 -9.23 34.33
C LEU A 723 -11.14 -10.16 33.70
N VAL A 724 -10.29 -10.77 34.52
CA VAL A 724 -9.11 -11.51 34.05
C VAL A 724 -9.19 -12.98 34.49
N PRO A 725 -9.09 -13.95 33.56
CA PRO A 725 -8.97 -15.35 33.91
C PRO A 725 -7.60 -15.67 34.51
N CYS A 726 -7.58 -16.39 35.62
CA CYS A 726 -6.36 -16.91 36.21
C CYS A 726 -5.98 -18.24 35.56
N ILE A 727 -4.83 -18.25 34.89
CA ILE A 727 -4.29 -19.44 34.21
C ILE A 727 -3.22 -20.16 35.06
N MET A 728 -2.78 -19.56 36.17
CA MET A 728 -1.74 -20.10 37.04
C MET A 728 -1.96 -19.73 38.51
N ASP A 729 -1.92 -20.71 39.41
CA ASP A 729 -2.08 -20.46 40.85
C ASP A 729 -1.03 -19.45 41.34
N GLY A 730 -1.50 -18.41 42.04
CA GLY A 730 -0.65 -17.40 42.62
C GLY A 730 -0.20 -16.27 41.67
N VAL A 731 -0.48 -16.34 40.36
CA VAL A 731 -0.09 -15.32 39.37
C VAL A 731 -1.26 -14.97 38.45
N LEU A 732 -1.59 -13.69 38.38
CA LEU A 732 -2.60 -13.15 37.45
C LEU A 732 -1.91 -12.31 36.38
N THR A 733 -2.13 -12.60 35.10
CA THR A 733 -1.61 -11.77 34.00
C THR A 733 -2.61 -10.67 33.68
N ILE A 734 -2.29 -9.44 34.06
CA ILE A 734 -3.19 -8.29 33.90
C ILE A 734 -2.80 -7.46 32.67
N PRO A 735 -3.74 -7.09 31.79
CA PRO A 735 -3.44 -6.22 30.65
C PRO A 735 -3.31 -4.77 31.13
N VAL A 736 -2.16 -4.14 30.86
CA VAL A 736 -1.89 -2.74 31.26
C VAL A 736 -1.60 -1.89 30.04
N ASN A 737 -2.14 -0.67 29.97
CA ASN A 737 -1.88 0.24 28.84
C ASN A 737 -0.36 0.43 28.63
N LYS A 738 0.13 0.33 27.39
CA LYS A 738 1.56 0.43 27.06
C LYS A 738 2.23 1.74 27.50
N ASN A 739 1.44 2.80 27.68
CA ASN A 739 1.88 4.12 28.14
C ASN A 739 1.64 4.34 29.64
N ALA A 740 1.35 3.30 30.41
CA ALA A 740 1.08 3.43 31.84
C ALA A 740 2.29 4.02 32.59
N ALA A 741 2.11 5.24 33.11
CA ALA A 741 3.07 5.95 33.93
C ALA A 741 2.47 6.23 35.30
N GLY A 742 2.80 5.37 36.27
CA GLY A 742 2.36 5.50 37.65
C GLY A 742 0.91 5.05 37.91
N LEU A 743 0.50 3.98 37.24
CA LEU A 743 -0.82 3.38 37.37
C LEU A 743 -0.85 2.40 38.55
N THR A 744 -1.78 2.56 39.49
CA THR A 744 -1.97 1.60 40.59
C THR A 744 -3.07 0.61 40.21
N TYR A 745 -2.90 -0.68 40.54
CA TYR A 745 -3.94 -1.71 40.38
C TYR A 745 -4.30 -2.38 41.71
N MET A 746 -5.53 -2.88 41.79
CA MET A 746 -6.02 -3.75 42.86
C MET A 746 -6.78 -4.94 42.27
N ILE A 747 -6.61 -6.13 42.85
CA ILE A 747 -7.21 -7.39 42.39
C ILE A 747 -8.22 -7.86 43.43
N TYR A 748 -9.43 -8.23 42.99
CA TYR A 748 -10.52 -8.77 43.80
C TYR A 748 -11.00 -10.12 43.29
#